data_AF-A0A952CSW0-F1
#
_entry.id   AF-A0A952CSW0-F1
#
_cell.length_a   1.000
_cell.length_b   1.000
_cell.length_c   1.000
_cell.angle_alpha   90.00
_cell.angle_beta   90.00
_cell.angle_gamma   90.00
#
_symmetry.space_group_name_H-M   'P 1'
#
loop_
_entity.id
_entity.type
_entity.pdbx_description
1 polymer ?
#
loop_
_entity_poly.entity_id
_entity_poly.type
_entity_poly.pdbx_seq_one_letter_code
_entity_poly.pdbx_strand_id
1 'polypeptide(L)'
;MDGSRLAAAADHRPDTSKEHAWVLPHAPSLLQEAVAAAPVGVKGRPSALTPFRKDASRYIRAERNLTATGFERLRTKHGLEEQLPGFDYAEYYVKVVSVQPAGRALTLDLSVDENKTYLAGGFVTHNTRRGAGMATLAITHPDVDDFITAKDLDRERAEGDISTFNMSVLVTDDFMAGAGGEHGRGKLWDIAQHAWATGEPGLIYVDRINEHNPMRSALGDIRSTNPCGEIPLYAGEPCDLGALNLAAYVTRRDAGLAGYDFESFQADVATSVRFLDNVLDVNRFALDDNRDMSMKLRRLGLGVMGLADALILMGYGYDTEEGRDAVSVIIGALRNAAAAASVALAEERGAFPLYDISDLSVARRNVAILTVAPTGTTSMLMGVSSGVEPVFAPFIYRKIGTDYHALIHPLFQELLEEHAPPPDFRKDGKWDWDAVVAAVQANHGSVQGLHFVPEEVRRVMVCAHDISPASHVRMQGAVQRAFDGGDRVANSISKTINLPNHATTADVYDAYRLAFTTGCKGITVYRDGSREFQVLSTSSAPAKEAAADPVATDTVATDTVAASEPAFEQGAAVVAAVAVSVSDAGMVAGAMTAAATTAGAVVQASAPATAPTAPPIAAPTASAAEPRMTGQATQAKPARQPATEHLPGEPLFTRPTRLAGFTDAVKLMLPSGEKRGFFVTVNMQDGLPAEVFIVSGKAGDEANADSEALGRVVSIALQYGVPAEALVKTLRGINGGMFGTYQGRMVASKADLLAVALETVGVENVLNRGKGCPDCGAPLRFEEGCAKCEACGYSKCG
;
A
#
# COMPACT_ATOMS: atom_id res chain seq x y z
N MET A 1 32.77 0.55 -15.63
CA MET A 1 31.80 1.63 -15.92
C MET A 1 31.72 1.81 -17.42
N ASP A 2 32.87 1.96 -18.07
CA ASP A 2 33.05 1.77 -19.52
C ASP A 2 32.32 0.51 -20.00
N GLY A 3 31.55 0.63 -21.08
CA GLY A 3 30.75 -0.45 -21.66
C GLY A 3 29.37 -0.71 -21.05
N SER A 4 28.96 -0.03 -19.98
CA SER A 4 27.59 -0.17 -19.46
C SER A 4 26.55 0.50 -20.39
N ARG A 5 25.35 -0.08 -20.50
CA ARG A 5 24.25 0.50 -21.31
C ARG A 5 23.86 1.91 -20.86
N LEU A 6 23.97 2.21 -19.57
CA LEU A 6 23.70 3.54 -19.01
C LEU A 6 24.78 4.56 -19.36
N ALA A 7 26.07 4.19 -19.34
CA ALA A 7 27.14 5.05 -19.83
C ALA A 7 26.97 5.33 -21.34
N ALA A 8 26.69 4.29 -22.13
CA ALA A 8 26.39 4.44 -23.56
C ALA A 8 25.16 5.34 -23.83
N ALA A 9 24.17 5.35 -22.94
CA ALA A 9 23.01 6.25 -23.02
C ALA A 9 23.37 7.70 -22.61
N ALA A 10 24.19 7.89 -21.56
CA ALA A 10 24.68 9.22 -21.13
C ALA A 10 25.57 9.88 -22.19
N ASP A 11 26.41 9.09 -22.87
CA ASP A 11 27.28 9.52 -23.96
C ASP A 11 26.54 9.58 -25.31
N HIS A 12 25.31 9.07 -25.40
CA HIS A 12 24.53 9.12 -26.62
C HIS A 12 24.29 10.59 -27.03
N ARG A 13 24.79 10.96 -28.19
CA ARG A 13 24.48 12.22 -28.87
C ARG A 13 23.68 11.86 -30.12
N PRO A 14 22.36 11.63 -29.98
CA PRO A 14 21.51 11.25 -31.10
C PRO A 14 21.53 12.34 -32.16
N ASP A 15 21.73 11.95 -33.42
CA ASP A 15 21.66 12.86 -34.55
C ASP A 15 20.19 13.18 -34.84
N THR A 16 19.72 14.29 -34.30
CA THR A 16 18.34 14.78 -34.41
C THR A 16 17.92 15.15 -35.85
N SER A 17 18.86 15.13 -36.80
CA SER A 17 18.55 15.31 -38.23
C SER A 17 18.04 14.03 -38.91
N LYS A 18 18.21 12.85 -38.28
CA LYS A 18 17.84 11.55 -38.86
C LYS A 18 16.40 11.15 -38.51
N GLU A 19 15.66 10.61 -39.49
CA GLU A 19 14.24 10.20 -39.37
C GLU A 19 14.00 9.01 -38.41
N HIS A 20 15.05 8.43 -37.81
CA HIS A 20 14.98 7.37 -36.80
C HIS A 20 15.39 7.80 -35.39
N ALA A 21 15.83 9.05 -35.20
CA ALA A 21 16.20 9.56 -33.88
C ALA A 21 15.01 10.28 -33.24
N TRP A 22 14.64 9.92 -32.01
CA TRP A 22 13.47 10.49 -31.30
C TRP A 22 12.20 10.42 -32.14
N VAL A 23 11.90 9.24 -32.68
CA VAL A 23 10.62 8.97 -33.35
C VAL A 23 9.51 9.13 -32.33
N LEU A 24 8.57 10.03 -32.62
CA LEU A 24 7.36 10.20 -31.85
C LEU A 24 6.45 9.01 -32.19
N PRO A 25 6.12 8.15 -31.22
CA PRO A 25 4.97 7.26 -31.38
C PRO A 25 3.71 8.07 -31.69
N HIS A 26 2.76 7.44 -32.38
CA HIS A 26 1.45 8.02 -32.72
C HIS A 26 1.45 9.44 -33.32
N ALA A 27 2.36 9.68 -34.27
CA ALA A 27 2.38 10.86 -35.14
C ALA A 27 1.01 11.32 -35.73
N PRO A 28 0.03 10.45 -36.01
CA PRO A 28 -1.32 10.88 -36.38
C PRO A 28 -1.98 11.75 -35.31
N SER A 29 -2.00 11.31 -34.04
CA SER A 29 -2.66 11.99 -32.93
C SER A 29 -2.19 13.43 -32.77
N LEU A 30 -0.87 13.65 -32.75
CA LEU A 30 -0.24 14.97 -32.62
C LEU A 30 -0.58 15.96 -33.75
N LEU A 31 -0.88 15.46 -34.95
CA LEU A 31 -1.07 16.29 -36.14
C LEU A 31 -2.52 16.38 -36.59
N GLN A 32 -3.37 15.43 -36.20
CA GLN A 32 -4.73 15.30 -36.70
C GLN A 32 -5.64 16.42 -36.20
N GLU A 33 -5.50 16.86 -34.94
CA GLU A 33 -6.23 18.02 -34.41
C GLU A 33 -5.81 19.33 -35.08
N ALA A 34 -4.50 19.59 -35.20
CA ALA A 34 -4.00 20.78 -35.90
C ALA A 34 -4.38 20.76 -37.39
N VAL A 35 -4.39 19.59 -38.04
CA VAL A 35 -4.90 19.42 -39.41
C VAL A 35 -6.41 19.65 -39.48
N ALA A 36 -7.19 19.30 -38.46
CA ALA A 36 -8.63 19.58 -38.41
C ALA A 36 -8.91 21.08 -38.21
N ALA A 37 -8.23 21.72 -37.27
CA ALA A 37 -8.36 23.14 -36.91
C ALA A 37 -7.84 24.09 -38.01
N ALA A 38 -6.85 23.66 -38.82
CA ALA A 38 -6.36 24.46 -39.93
C ALA A 38 -7.50 24.85 -40.90
N PRO A 39 -7.59 26.11 -41.39
CA PRO A 39 -8.62 26.49 -42.34
C PRO A 39 -8.50 25.73 -43.67
N VAL A 40 -9.62 25.23 -44.20
CA VAL A 40 -9.68 24.60 -45.54
C VAL A 40 -9.80 25.69 -46.60
N GLY A 41 -9.06 25.56 -47.71
CA GLY A 41 -9.21 26.46 -48.86
C GLY A 41 -10.54 26.26 -49.59
N VAL A 42 -11.17 27.34 -50.03
CA VAL A 42 -12.40 27.28 -50.85
C VAL A 42 -12.03 26.77 -52.26
N LYS A 43 -12.95 26.12 -52.97
CA LYS A 43 -12.71 25.53 -54.31
C LYS A 43 -12.06 26.55 -55.26
N GLY A 44 -10.80 26.30 -55.64
CA GLY A 44 -10.00 27.18 -56.50
C GLY A 44 -9.09 28.20 -55.78
N ARG A 45 -9.14 28.29 -54.44
CA ARG A 45 -8.25 29.13 -53.61
C ARG A 45 -7.75 28.34 -52.39
N PRO A 46 -6.52 27.77 -52.43
CA PRO A 46 -5.97 27.06 -51.27
C PRO A 46 -5.78 28.02 -50.08
N SER A 47 -5.99 27.49 -48.87
CA SER A 47 -5.67 28.16 -47.60
C SER A 47 -4.15 28.26 -47.41
N ALA A 48 -3.70 29.24 -46.62
CA ALA A 48 -2.30 29.40 -46.22
C ALA A 48 -1.71 28.13 -45.56
N LEU A 49 -2.54 27.33 -44.86
CA LEU A 49 -2.14 26.06 -44.24
C LEU A 49 -2.34 24.82 -45.13
N THR A 50 -2.62 25.01 -46.43
CA THR A 50 -2.66 23.89 -47.40
C THR A 50 -1.32 23.15 -47.53
N PRO A 51 -0.15 23.83 -47.53
CA PRO A 51 1.17 23.17 -47.46
C PRO A 51 1.35 22.35 -46.18
N PHE A 52 0.94 22.88 -45.02
CA PHE A 52 0.97 22.17 -43.74
C PHE A 52 0.19 20.86 -43.80
N ARG A 53 -1.08 20.88 -44.23
CA ARG A 53 -1.90 19.66 -44.36
C ARG A 53 -1.24 18.61 -45.26
N LYS A 54 -0.59 19.03 -46.34
CA LYS A 54 0.13 18.13 -47.24
C LYS A 54 1.34 17.49 -46.58
N ASP A 55 2.16 18.28 -45.88
CA ASP A 55 3.33 17.77 -45.16
C ASP A 55 2.90 16.85 -44.00
N ALA A 56 1.94 17.28 -43.18
CA ALA A 56 1.37 16.52 -42.08
C ALA A 56 0.74 15.18 -42.52
N SER A 57 0.05 15.16 -43.67
CA SER A 57 -0.62 13.95 -44.17
C SER A 57 0.31 12.75 -44.39
N ARG A 58 1.62 12.99 -44.63
CA ARG A 58 2.61 11.92 -44.79
C ARG A 58 2.91 11.22 -43.47
N TYR A 59 2.96 11.98 -42.38
CA TYR A 59 3.15 11.45 -41.04
C TYR A 59 1.88 10.77 -40.52
N ILE A 60 0.70 11.37 -40.77
CA ILE A 60 -0.61 10.78 -40.43
C ILE A 60 -0.83 9.42 -41.12
N ARG A 61 -0.29 9.22 -42.33
CA ARG A 61 -0.37 7.96 -43.08
C ARG A 61 0.76 6.97 -42.78
N ALA A 62 1.64 7.27 -41.83
CA ALA A 62 2.87 6.53 -41.57
C ALA A 62 3.77 6.34 -42.82
N GLU A 63 3.67 7.22 -43.83
CA GLU A 63 4.63 7.27 -44.95
C GLU A 63 6.01 7.75 -44.47
N ARG A 64 6.06 8.41 -43.30
CA ARG A 64 7.27 8.87 -42.60
C ARG A 64 7.09 8.83 -41.09
N ASN A 65 8.16 8.51 -40.38
CA ASN A 65 8.25 8.72 -38.94
C ASN A 65 8.35 10.21 -38.63
N LEU A 66 7.47 10.71 -37.76
CA LEU A 66 7.60 12.05 -37.20
C LEU A 66 8.62 11.97 -36.06
N THR A 67 9.67 12.78 -36.09
CA THR A 67 10.61 12.88 -34.96
C THR A 67 10.34 14.16 -34.16
N ALA A 68 10.82 14.25 -32.92
CA ALA A 68 10.72 15.49 -32.12
C ALA A 68 11.20 16.73 -32.90
N THR A 69 12.33 16.61 -33.61
CA THR A 69 12.87 17.66 -34.49
C THR A 69 12.10 17.81 -35.80
N GLY A 70 11.47 16.74 -36.29
CA GLY A 70 10.52 16.80 -37.41
C GLY A 70 9.25 17.58 -37.06
N PHE A 71 8.71 17.39 -35.85
CA PHE A 71 7.56 18.12 -35.30
C PHE A 71 7.88 19.60 -35.13
N GLU A 72 8.97 19.95 -34.45
CA GLU A 72 9.38 21.36 -34.31
C GLU A 72 9.62 22.04 -35.67
N ARG A 73 10.31 21.38 -36.61
CA ARG A 73 10.47 21.91 -37.97
C ARG A 73 9.15 22.10 -38.69
N LEU A 74 8.17 21.22 -38.47
CA LEU A 74 6.86 21.30 -39.10
C LEU A 74 6.02 22.42 -38.48
N ARG A 75 6.15 22.63 -37.17
CA ARG A 75 5.55 23.74 -36.41
C ARG A 75 6.08 25.10 -36.90
N THR A 76 7.40 25.29 -36.89
CA THR A 76 8.01 26.57 -37.27
C THR A 76 7.96 26.88 -38.77
N LYS A 77 7.99 25.85 -39.63
CA LYS A 77 7.87 26.03 -41.09
C LYS A 77 6.53 26.62 -41.51
N HIS A 78 5.47 26.32 -40.76
CA HIS A 78 4.09 26.67 -41.12
C HIS A 78 3.46 27.72 -40.19
N GLY A 79 4.20 28.30 -39.24
CA GLY A 79 3.73 29.38 -38.36
C GLY A 79 2.69 28.91 -37.33
N LEU A 80 2.90 27.71 -36.77
CA LEU A 80 1.95 27.05 -35.86
C LEU A 80 2.36 27.14 -34.39
N GLU A 81 3.33 27.99 -34.03
CA GLU A 81 3.88 28.09 -32.67
C GLU A 81 2.85 28.51 -31.60
N GLU A 82 1.78 29.21 -31.99
CA GLU A 82 0.64 29.57 -31.13
C GLU A 82 -0.45 28.48 -31.06
N GLN A 83 -0.42 27.50 -31.97
CA GLN A 83 -1.51 26.52 -32.21
C GLN A 83 -1.10 25.09 -31.85
N LEU A 84 0.20 24.81 -31.87
CA LEU A 84 0.82 23.59 -31.38
C LEU A 84 1.78 23.97 -30.24
N PRO A 85 1.67 23.35 -29.05
CA PRO A 85 2.65 23.56 -27.99
C PRO A 85 4.05 23.16 -28.46
N GLY A 86 5.06 23.70 -27.80
CA GLY A 86 6.45 23.27 -28.02
C GLY A 86 6.63 21.84 -27.52
N PHE A 87 7.54 21.10 -28.15
CA PHE A 87 7.83 19.73 -27.78
C PHE A 87 8.55 19.66 -26.42
N ASP A 88 7.83 19.26 -25.38
CA ASP A 88 8.42 18.97 -24.08
C ASP A 88 9.09 17.59 -24.10
N TYR A 89 10.42 17.59 -24.24
CA TYR A 89 11.21 16.36 -24.24
C TYR A 89 11.04 15.53 -22.96
N ALA A 90 10.71 16.15 -21.81
CA ALA A 90 10.56 15.45 -20.54
C ALA A 90 9.23 14.68 -20.43
N GLU A 91 8.21 15.05 -21.21
CA GLU A 91 6.93 14.32 -21.27
C GLU A 91 7.09 12.96 -21.98
N TYR A 92 7.88 12.92 -23.06
CA TYR A 92 8.00 11.75 -23.94
C TYR A 92 9.26 10.91 -23.73
N TYR A 93 10.32 11.46 -23.11
CA TYR A 93 11.64 10.83 -23.11
C TYR A 93 12.49 11.13 -21.87
N VAL A 94 13.06 10.08 -21.27
CA VAL A 94 14.03 10.22 -20.17
C VAL A 94 15.44 10.43 -20.73
N LYS A 95 16.05 11.59 -20.43
CA LYS A 95 17.45 11.88 -20.75
C LYS A 95 18.36 11.53 -19.58
N VAL A 96 19.25 10.55 -19.78
CA VAL A 96 20.35 10.25 -18.85
C VAL A 96 21.36 11.41 -18.89
N VAL A 97 21.47 12.17 -17.81
CA VAL A 97 22.30 13.40 -17.77
C VAL A 97 23.70 13.11 -17.23
N SER A 98 23.80 12.25 -16.22
CA SER A 98 25.08 11.70 -15.76
C SER A 98 24.91 10.28 -15.22
N VAL A 99 26.02 9.56 -15.19
CA VAL A 99 26.17 8.21 -14.63
C VAL A 99 27.28 8.30 -13.59
N GLN A 100 26.96 8.02 -12.33
CA GLN A 100 27.93 8.03 -11.24
C GLN A 100 28.01 6.66 -10.56
N PRO A 101 29.20 6.21 -10.12
CA PRO A 101 29.33 4.99 -9.34
C PRO A 101 28.67 5.17 -7.97
N ALA A 102 27.64 4.38 -7.67
CA ALA A 102 26.94 4.41 -6.38
C ALA A 102 27.72 3.69 -5.25
N GLY A 103 29.00 3.38 -5.47
CA GLY A 103 29.84 2.60 -4.57
C GLY A 103 29.66 1.08 -4.72
N ARG A 104 30.17 0.34 -3.73
CA ARG A 104 29.93 -1.11 -3.57
C ARG A 104 28.99 -1.29 -2.38
N ALA A 105 27.80 -1.82 -2.64
CA ALA A 105 26.89 -2.32 -1.61
C ALA A 105 26.97 -3.85 -1.56
N LEU A 106 26.67 -4.46 -0.41
CA LEU A 106 26.45 -5.90 -0.31
C LEU A 106 25.06 -6.22 -0.85
N THR A 107 24.96 -6.58 -2.13
CA THR A 107 23.75 -7.14 -2.71
C THR A 107 23.75 -8.65 -2.46
N LEU A 108 22.82 -9.13 -1.64
CA LEU A 108 22.61 -10.56 -1.43
C LEU A 108 21.62 -11.05 -2.48
N ASP A 109 22.13 -11.79 -3.47
CA ASP A 109 21.28 -12.47 -4.44
C ASP A 109 20.70 -13.75 -3.81
N LEU A 110 19.41 -13.70 -3.51
CA LEU A 110 18.61 -14.86 -3.12
C LEU A 110 17.72 -15.25 -4.30
N SER A 111 18.34 -15.59 -5.42
CA SER A 111 17.64 -16.12 -6.59
C SER A 111 16.98 -17.45 -6.25
N VAL A 112 15.66 -17.52 -6.42
CA VAL A 112 14.94 -18.80 -6.54
C VAL A 112 14.80 -19.06 -8.03
N ASP A 113 15.04 -20.29 -8.48
CA ASP A 113 14.84 -20.66 -9.88
C ASP A 113 13.40 -20.36 -10.35
N GLU A 114 13.25 -20.19 -11.66
CA GLU A 114 12.01 -19.88 -12.39
C GLU A 114 11.44 -18.45 -12.29
N ASN A 115 11.76 -17.65 -11.26
CA ASN A 115 11.11 -16.35 -11.06
C ASN A 115 11.83 -15.16 -11.76
N LYS A 116 11.51 -14.91 -13.04
CA LYS A 116 12.08 -13.80 -13.84
C LYS A 116 11.17 -12.56 -13.89
N THR A 117 11.29 -11.65 -12.93
CA THR A 117 10.64 -10.33 -12.99
C THR A 117 11.63 -9.26 -13.46
N TYR A 118 11.27 -8.51 -14.51
CA TYR A 118 12.05 -7.33 -14.94
C TYR A 118 11.48 -6.07 -14.28
N LEU A 119 12.33 -5.32 -13.57
CA LEU A 119 11.98 -4.08 -12.89
C LEU A 119 12.84 -2.94 -13.44
N ALA A 120 12.18 -1.90 -13.97
CA ALA A 120 12.86 -0.67 -14.35
C ALA A 120 13.57 -0.07 -13.12
N GLY A 121 14.85 0.25 -13.26
CA GLY A 121 15.68 0.78 -12.15
C GLY A 121 16.40 -0.28 -11.29
N GLY A 122 16.23 -1.59 -11.53
CA GLY A 122 17.09 -2.62 -10.94
C GLY A 122 16.80 -2.99 -9.49
N PHE A 123 15.61 -2.69 -8.98
CA PHE A 123 15.11 -3.24 -7.71
C PHE A 123 14.56 -4.67 -7.90
N VAL A 124 14.60 -5.49 -6.86
CA VAL A 124 14.02 -6.84 -6.82
C VAL A 124 13.22 -6.98 -5.53
N THR A 125 12.03 -7.59 -5.60
CA THR A 125 11.16 -7.84 -4.43
C THR A 125 11.17 -9.33 -4.07
N HIS A 126 11.71 -9.69 -2.90
CA HIS A 126 11.76 -11.08 -2.43
C HIS A 126 10.52 -11.51 -1.63
N ASN A 127 9.94 -12.65 -2.01
CA ASN A 127 9.14 -13.63 -1.24
C ASN A 127 8.02 -13.22 -0.25
N THR A 128 7.68 -11.94 -0.04
CA THR A 128 6.52 -11.57 0.80
C THR A 128 5.45 -10.75 0.07
N ARG A 129 5.81 -9.94 -0.93
CA ARG A 129 4.87 -9.25 -1.83
C ARG A 129 5.46 -9.13 -3.23
N ARG A 130 4.64 -9.30 -4.27
CA ARG A 130 4.97 -8.90 -5.65
C ARG A 130 5.04 -7.37 -5.71
N GLY A 131 5.88 -6.83 -6.59
CA GLY A 131 5.86 -5.40 -6.90
C GLY A 131 4.48 -4.97 -7.45
N ALA A 132 4.04 -3.77 -7.07
CA ALA A 132 2.82 -3.15 -7.56
C ALA A 132 3.16 -1.73 -8.03
N GLY A 133 2.88 -1.43 -9.29
CA GLY A 133 3.05 -0.11 -9.89
C GLY A 133 1.71 0.58 -10.15
N MET A 134 1.76 1.90 -10.34
CA MET A 134 0.71 2.67 -10.98
C MET A 134 1.30 3.27 -12.26
N ALA A 135 0.60 3.11 -13.38
CA ALA A 135 0.88 3.81 -14.62
C ALA A 135 -0.27 4.77 -14.90
N THR A 136 0.06 6.04 -15.11
CA THR A 136 -0.91 7.10 -15.41
C THR A 136 -0.52 7.87 -16.66
N LEU A 137 -1.46 8.08 -17.56
CA LEU A 137 -1.25 8.84 -18.79
C LEU A 137 -2.39 9.83 -19.04
N ALA A 138 -2.07 11.02 -19.56
CA ALA A 138 -3.07 12.05 -19.83
C ALA A 138 -3.97 11.69 -21.02
N ILE A 139 -5.26 12.06 -20.93
CA ILE A 139 -6.23 11.87 -22.02
C ILE A 139 -5.86 12.60 -23.32
N THR A 140 -5.02 13.63 -23.22
CA THR A 140 -4.47 14.41 -24.35
C THR A 140 -3.15 13.87 -24.89
N HIS A 141 -2.56 12.84 -24.27
CA HIS A 141 -1.29 12.27 -24.72
C HIS A 141 -1.48 11.51 -26.05
N PRO A 142 -0.60 11.67 -27.06
CA PRO A 142 -0.78 11.04 -28.37
C PRO A 142 -0.85 9.51 -28.34
N ASP A 143 -0.21 8.91 -27.34
CA ASP A 143 -0.13 7.45 -27.13
C ASP A 143 -1.27 6.92 -26.24
N VAL A 144 -2.26 7.75 -25.88
CA VAL A 144 -3.35 7.31 -24.98
C VAL A 144 -4.11 6.11 -25.53
N ASP A 145 -4.25 5.99 -26.86
CA ASP A 145 -4.94 4.87 -27.51
C ASP A 145 -4.13 3.56 -27.44
N ASP A 146 -2.80 3.65 -27.44
CA ASP A 146 -1.93 2.50 -27.19
C ASP A 146 -1.98 2.10 -25.71
N PHE A 147 -1.90 3.08 -24.81
CA PHE A 147 -1.99 2.89 -23.37
C PHE A 147 -3.31 2.26 -22.91
N ILE A 148 -4.45 2.66 -23.48
CA ILE A 148 -5.78 2.07 -23.16
C ILE A 148 -5.84 0.58 -23.51
N THR A 149 -5.14 0.15 -24.57
CA THR A 149 -5.18 -1.23 -25.08
C THR A 149 -4.01 -2.10 -24.57
N ALA A 150 -3.02 -1.52 -23.89
CA ALA A 150 -1.79 -2.22 -23.48
C ALA A 150 -2.02 -3.48 -22.62
N LYS A 151 -3.14 -3.54 -21.89
CA LYS A 151 -3.56 -4.67 -21.06
C LYS A 151 -4.65 -5.56 -21.67
N ASP A 152 -4.96 -5.38 -22.95
CA ASP A 152 -5.78 -6.35 -23.69
C ASP A 152 -5.10 -7.71 -23.67
N LEU A 153 -5.86 -8.77 -23.37
CA LEU A 153 -5.32 -10.11 -23.10
C LEU A 153 -4.49 -10.69 -24.25
N ASP A 154 -4.74 -10.26 -25.49
CA ASP A 154 -3.95 -10.67 -26.66
C ASP A 154 -2.62 -9.91 -26.76
N ARG A 155 -2.59 -8.62 -26.34
CA ARG A 155 -1.37 -7.79 -26.30
C ARG A 155 -0.49 -8.14 -25.11
N GLU A 156 -1.05 -8.28 -23.91
CA GLU A 156 -0.31 -8.70 -22.70
C GLU A 156 0.39 -10.05 -22.91
N ARG A 157 -0.23 -10.96 -23.69
CA ARG A 157 0.38 -12.25 -24.11
C ARG A 157 1.45 -12.12 -25.21
N ALA A 158 1.40 -11.12 -26.07
CA ALA A 158 2.29 -10.98 -27.23
C ALA A 158 3.49 -10.05 -26.98
N GLU A 159 3.31 -9.00 -26.18
CA GLU A 159 4.26 -7.89 -26.01
C GLU A 159 4.97 -7.93 -24.64
N GLY A 160 4.33 -8.51 -23.61
CA GLY A 160 4.94 -8.76 -22.31
C GLY A 160 3.97 -8.58 -21.14
N ASP A 161 4.23 -9.30 -20.05
CA ASP A 161 3.44 -9.24 -18.83
C ASP A 161 3.66 -7.91 -18.08
N ILE A 162 2.62 -7.07 -18.06
CA ILE A 162 2.53 -5.83 -17.29
C ILE A 162 1.49 -5.91 -16.16
N SER A 163 1.09 -7.12 -15.75
CA SER A 163 0.10 -7.38 -14.69
C SER A 163 0.44 -6.74 -13.34
N THR A 164 1.71 -6.41 -13.10
CA THR A 164 2.18 -5.72 -11.90
C THR A 164 1.84 -4.22 -11.85
N PHE A 165 1.45 -3.59 -12.96
CA PHE A 165 1.07 -2.18 -13.02
C PHE A 165 -0.45 -2.01 -13.09
N ASN A 166 -1.06 -1.34 -12.12
CA ASN A 166 -2.40 -0.81 -12.29
C ASN A 166 -2.36 0.36 -13.29
N MET A 167 -3.30 0.43 -14.23
CA MET A 167 -3.35 1.50 -15.24
C MET A 167 -4.53 2.45 -15.03
N SER A 168 -4.33 3.76 -15.20
CA SER A 168 -5.40 4.76 -15.17
C SER A 168 -5.16 5.94 -16.11
N VAL A 169 -6.21 6.44 -16.75
CA VAL A 169 -6.16 7.62 -17.61
C VAL A 169 -6.50 8.88 -16.80
N LEU A 170 -5.66 9.91 -16.90
CA LEU A 170 -5.91 11.22 -16.30
C LEU A 170 -6.87 12.00 -17.21
N VAL A 171 -8.09 12.24 -16.75
CA VAL A 171 -9.14 12.94 -17.48
C VAL A 171 -9.43 14.32 -16.86
N THR A 172 -9.63 15.32 -17.71
CA THR A 172 -9.95 16.70 -17.31
C THR A 172 -11.47 16.91 -17.21
N ASP A 173 -11.88 17.94 -16.47
CA ASP A 173 -13.28 18.36 -16.37
C ASP A 173 -13.83 18.75 -17.76
N ASP A 174 -13.03 19.42 -18.59
CA ASP A 174 -13.37 19.77 -19.99
C ASP A 174 -13.60 18.53 -20.86
N PHE A 175 -12.74 17.52 -20.76
CA PHE A 175 -12.94 16.24 -21.45
C PHE A 175 -14.23 15.56 -21.01
N MET A 176 -14.47 15.48 -19.69
CA MET A 176 -15.67 14.82 -19.15
C MET A 176 -16.97 15.57 -19.49
N ALA A 177 -16.93 16.90 -19.59
CA ALA A 177 -18.04 17.71 -20.10
C ALA A 177 -18.29 17.46 -21.60
N GLY A 178 -17.23 17.34 -22.40
CA GLY A 178 -17.28 17.05 -23.84
C GLY A 178 -17.61 15.59 -24.19
N ALA A 179 -17.44 14.64 -23.26
CA ALA A 179 -17.54 13.19 -23.47
C ALA A 179 -18.97 12.65 -23.77
N GLY A 180 -19.91 13.52 -24.15
CA GLY A 180 -21.28 13.20 -24.56
C GLY A 180 -21.61 13.53 -26.03
N GLY A 181 -20.61 13.67 -26.90
CA GLY A 181 -20.78 14.01 -28.32
C GLY A 181 -21.66 13.04 -29.13
N GLU A 182 -22.10 13.48 -30.32
CA GLU A 182 -23.13 12.82 -31.15
C GLU A 182 -22.98 11.29 -31.22
N HIS A 183 -24.06 10.57 -30.90
CA HIS A 183 -24.16 9.10 -30.82
C HIS A 183 -23.54 8.42 -29.57
N GLY A 184 -22.94 9.17 -28.64
CA GLY A 184 -22.58 8.66 -27.31
C GLY A 184 -21.43 7.65 -27.29
N ARG A 185 -20.65 7.55 -28.37
CA ARG A 185 -19.50 6.65 -28.50
C ARG A 185 -18.28 7.43 -29.00
N GLY A 186 -17.49 7.94 -28.05
CA GLY A 186 -16.19 8.57 -28.28
C GLY A 186 -15.14 8.02 -27.31
N LYS A 187 -14.03 8.73 -27.09
CA LYS A 187 -12.88 8.21 -26.33
C LYS A 187 -13.22 7.61 -24.95
N LEU A 188 -14.17 8.19 -24.22
CA LEU A 188 -14.64 7.65 -22.92
C LEU A 188 -15.36 6.29 -23.06
N TRP A 189 -16.03 6.04 -24.18
CA TRP A 189 -16.62 4.74 -24.50
C TRP A 189 -15.55 3.70 -24.83
N ASP A 190 -14.51 4.09 -25.57
CA ASP A 190 -13.36 3.22 -25.85
C ASP A 190 -12.71 2.77 -24.52
N ILE A 191 -12.39 3.72 -23.63
CA ILE A 191 -11.85 3.42 -22.28
C ILE A 191 -12.78 2.48 -21.50
N ALA A 192 -14.09 2.74 -21.50
CA ALA A 192 -15.07 1.88 -20.84
C ALA A 192 -15.14 0.46 -21.44
N GLN A 193 -14.86 0.29 -22.74
CA GLN A 193 -14.84 -1.00 -23.40
C GLN A 193 -13.66 -1.87 -22.94
N HIS A 194 -12.47 -1.29 -22.87
CA HIS A 194 -11.27 -1.99 -22.39
C HIS A 194 -11.38 -2.29 -20.88
N ALA A 195 -11.86 -1.34 -20.09
CA ALA A 195 -12.09 -1.57 -18.65
C ALA A 195 -13.19 -2.60 -18.37
N TRP A 196 -14.22 -2.69 -19.22
CA TRP A 196 -15.21 -3.78 -19.16
C TRP A 196 -14.60 -5.15 -19.49
N ALA A 197 -13.62 -5.19 -20.39
CA ALA A 197 -12.96 -6.42 -20.83
C ALA A 197 -11.92 -6.93 -19.82
N THR A 198 -11.12 -6.04 -19.21
CA THR A 198 -9.91 -6.41 -18.42
C THR A 198 -9.92 -5.91 -16.97
N GLY A 199 -10.84 -4.99 -16.62
CA GLY A 199 -10.82 -4.19 -15.38
C GLY A 199 -10.04 -2.87 -15.49
N GLU A 200 -9.34 -2.63 -16.60
CA GLU A 200 -8.41 -1.51 -16.77
C GLU A 200 -8.50 -0.86 -18.18
N PRO A 201 -8.14 0.42 -18.33
CA PRO A 201 -7.63 1.32 -17.29
C PRO A 201 -8.76 1.96 -16.47
N GLY A 202 -8.45 2.35 -15.23
CA GLY A 202 -9.29 3.23 -14.43
C GLY A 202 -9.26 4.68 -14.91
N LEU A 203 -9.99 5.58 -14.24
CA LEU A 203 -9.94 7.02 -14.47
C LEU A 203 -9.49 7.76 -13.22
N ILE A 204 -8.70 8.82 -13.40
CA ILE A 204 -8.36 9.81 -12.38
C ILE A 204 -8.83 11.17 -12.88
N TYR A 205 -9.69 11.85 -12.13
CA TYR A 205 -10.21 13.18 -12.47
C TYR A 205 -9.19 14.23 -12.02
N VAL A 206 -8.20 14.51 -12.88
CA VAL A 206 -6.96 15.20 -12.50
C VAL A 206 -7.18 16.65 -12.08
N ASP A 207 -8.22 17.29 -12.60
CA ASP A 207 -8.62 18.64 -12.18
C ASP A 207 -9.20 18.62 -10.76
N ARG A 208 -10.02 17.60 -10.41
CA ARG A 208 -10.54 17.40 -9.03
C ARG A 208 -9.42 17.07 -8.04
N ILE A 209 -8.42 16.29 -8.45
CA ILE A 209 -7.21 16.05 -7.65
C ILE A 209 -6.52 17.38 -7.32
N ASN A 210 -6.36 18.25 -8.32
CA ASN A 210 -5.61 19.49 -8.20
C ASN A 210 -6.42 20.67 -7.65
N GLU A 211 -7.75 20.65 -7.70
CA GLU A 211 -8.63 21.57 -6.95
C GLU A 211 -8.39 21.46 -5.43
N HIS A 212 -8.15 20.24 -4.95
CA HIS A 212 -7.88 19.94 -3.54
C HIS A 212 -6.39 19.84 -3.21
N ASN A 213 -5.49 20.13 -4.16
CA ASN A 213 -4.05 20.11 -3.94
C ASN A 213 -3.60 21.38 -3.18
N PRO A 214 -3.05 21.27 -1.95
CA PRO A 214 -2.64 22.43 -1.17
C PRO A 214 -1.33 23.08 -1.61
N MET A 215 -0.59 22.47 -2.55
CA MET A 215 0.72 22.94 -3.02
C MET A 215 0.71 23.32 -4.50
N ARG A 216 -0.47 23.41 -5.12
CA ARG A 216 -0.62 23.58 -6.58
C ARG A 216 0.14 24.80 -7.08
N SER A 217 0.03 25.94 -6.39
CA SER A 217 0.71 27.18 -6.80
C SER A 217 2.24 27.13 -6.71
N ALA A 218 2.79 26.28 -5.83
CA ALA A 218 4.23 26.23 -5.53
C ALA A 218 4.98 25.06 -6.17
N LEU A 219 4.32 23.90 -6.30
CA LEU A 219 4.90 22.65 -6.81
C LEU A 219 4.21 22.18 -8.11
N GLY A 220 3.19 22.88 -8.59
CA GLY A 220 2.43 22.51 -9.78
C GLY A 220 1.44 21.36 -9.54
N ASP A 221 0.93 20.83 -10.64
CA ASP A 221 -0.10 19.80 -10.63
C ASP A 221 0.47 18.41 -10.28
N ILE A 222 -0.25 17.68 -9.42
CA ILE A 222 -0.03 16.26 -9.19
C ILE A 222 -0.51 15.49 -10.43
N ARG A 223 0.36 14.65 -10.97
CA ARG A 223 0.16 13.90 -12.23
C ARG A 223 0.13 12.38 -12.08
N SER A 224 0.16 11.85 -10.85
CA SER A 224 0.06 10.42 -10.60
C SER A 224 -0.43 10.10 -9.19
N THR A 225 -0.63 8.81 -8.92
CA THR A 225 -1.04 8.25 -7.63
C THR A 225 -0.18 7.04 -7.28
N ASN A 226 -0.23 6.60 -6.03
CA ASN A 226 0.30 5.29 -5.64
C ASN A 226 -0.54 4.14 -6.24
N PRO A 227 -0.09 2.86 -6.16
CA PRO A 227 -0.74 1.71 -6.81
C PRO A 227 -2.25 1.53 -6.59
N CYS A 228 -2.83 1.99 -5.48
CA CYS A 228 -4.26 1.81 -5.19
C CYS A 228 -5.11 3.09 -5.37
N GLY A 229 -4.53 4.17 -5.90
CA GLY A 229 -5.23 5.41 -6.29
C GLY A 229 -5.62 6.35 -5.15
N GLU A 230 -5.30 6.00 -3.91
CA GLU A 230 -5.77 6.69 -2.70
C GLU A 230 -4.87 7.84 -2.22
N ILE A 231 -3.61 7.87 -2.65
CA ILE A 231 -2.67 8.97 -2.41
C ILE A 231 -2.20 9.56 -3.76
N PRO A 232 -2.66 10.77 -4.12
CA PRO A 232 -2.05 11.59 -5.16
C PRO A 232 -0.75 12.19 -4.61
N LEU A 233 0.35 12.02 -5.34
CA LEU A 233 1.71 12.28 -4.86
C LEU A 233 2.53 13.10 -5.85
N TYR A 234 3.39 13.97 -5.32
CA TYR A 234 4.50 14.53 -6.10
C TYR A 234 5.59 13.49 -6.35
N ALA A 235 6.48 13.75 -7.32
CA ALA A 235 7.63 12.90 -7.57
C ALA A 235 8.50 12.79 -6.31
N GLY A 236 8.85 11.56 -5.92
CA GLY A 236 9.60 11.28 -4.70
C GLY A 236 8.83 11.58 -3.40
N GLU A 237 7.50 11.76 -3.41
CA GLU A 237 6.73 11.96 -2.17
C GLU A 237 6.21 10.60 -1.63
N PRO A 238 6.52 10.23 -0.37
CA PRO A 238 5.93 9.06 0.29
C PRO A 238 4.73 9.44 1.16
N CYS A 239 4.02 8.44 1.68
CA CYS A 239 2.91 8.64 2.62
C CYS A 239 2.82 7.47 3.61
N ASP A 240 2.70 7.78 4.90
CA ASP A 240 2.48 6.79 5.96
C ASP A 240 0.97 6.61 6.23
N LEU A 241 0.52 5.36 6.23
CA LEU A 241 -0.90 4.99 6.25
C LEU A 241 -1.34 4.40 7.60
N GLY A 242 -2.58 4.70 8.00
CA GLY A 242 -3.27 4.08 9.13
C GLY A 242 -4.77 4.03 8.89
N ALA A 243 -5.51 3.22 9.65
CA ALA A 243 -6.97 3.15 9.50
C ALA A 243 -7.67 2.78 10.82
N LEU A 244 -8.78 3.47 11.12
CA LEU A 244 -9.63 3.18 12.29
C LEU A 244 -10.72 2.17 11.94
N ASN A 245 -11.02 1.22 12.83
CA ASN A 245 -12.16 0.32 12.69
C ASN A 245 -13.44 1.03 13.13
N LEU A 246 -14.30 1.42 12.18
CA LEU A 246 -15.52 2.17 12.47
C LEU A 246 -16.56 1.37 13.27
N ALA A 247 -16.56 0.04 13.14
CA ALA A 247 -17.50 -0.83 13.85
C ALA A 247 -17.27 -0.82 15.36
N ALA A 248 -16.02 -0.60 15.80
CA ALA A 248 -15.65 -0.58 17.22
C ALA A 248 -16.29 0.58 18.01
N TYR A 249 -16.77 1.62 17.32
CA TYR A 249 -17.43 2.78 17.94
C TYR A 249 -18.96 2.66 17.96
N VAL A 250 -19.55 1.56 17.46
CA VAL A 250 -21.00 1.32 17.60
C VAL A 250 -21.28 0.68 18.96
N THR A 251 -21.76 1.48 19.90
CA THR A 251 -22.03 1.08 21.30
C THR A 251 -23.44 0.54 21.53
N ARG A 252 -24.38 0.82 20.61
CA ARG A 252 -25.77 0.34 20.67
C ARG A 252 -26.25 -0.05 19.28
N ARG A 253 -26.61 -1.32 19.10
CA ARG A 253 -27.12 -1.83 17.82
C ARG A 253 -28.47 -1.21 17.47
N ASP A 254 -28.74 -1.09 16.16
CA ASP A 254 -30.01 -0.62 15.58
C ASP A 254 -30.46 0.79 16.03
N ALA A 255 -29.57 1.55 16.67
CA ALA A 255 -29.82 2.90 17.18
C ALA A 255 -29.41 4.01 16.20
N GLY A 256 -29.00 3.66 14.97
CA GLY A 256 -28.45 4.60 14.00
C GLY A 256 -27.23 5.35 14.53
N LEU A 257 -27.04 6.59 14.06
CA LEU A 257 -26.00 7.49 14.55
C LEU A 257 -26.05 7.76 16.07
N ALA A 258 -27.21 7.59 16.73
CA ALA A 258 -27.31 7.73 18.19
C ALA A 258 -26.67 6.56 18.95
N GLY A 259 -26.34 5.46 18.27
CA GLY A 259 -25.53 4.36 18.80
C GLY A 259 -24.02 4.53 18.61
N TYR A 260 -23.58 5.58 17.92
CA TYR A 260 -22.17 5.80 17.57
C TYR A 260 -21.45 6.69 18.59
N ASP A 261 -20.35 6.22 19.15
CA ASP A 261 -19.51 6.98 20.10
C ASP A 261 -18.54 7.91 19.35
N PHE A 262 -19.06 9.10 19.03
CA PHE A 262 -18.27 10.16 18.42
C PHE A 262 -17.16 10.72 19.32
N GLU A 263 -17.31 10.67 20.65
CA GLU A 263 -16.34 11.26 21.57
C GLU A 263 -15.04 10.42 21.58
N SER A 264 -15.16 9.12 21.79
CA SER A 264 -14.02 8.19 21.71
C SER A 264 -13.43 8.17 20.29
N PHE A 265 -14.27 8.15 19.26
CA PHE A 265 -13.81 8.17 17.86
C PHE A 265 -12.94 9.40 17.55
N GLN A 266 -13.38 10.59 17.92
CA GLN A 266 -12.63 11.82 17.65
C GLN A 266 -11.33 11.92 18.46
N ALA A 267 -11.30 11.38 19.69
CA ALA A 267 -10.08 11.27 20.50
C ALA A 267 -9.05 10.30 19.88
N ASP A 268 -9.51 9.15 19.38
CA ASP A 268 -8.66 8.17 18.71
C ASP A 268 -8.15 8.67 17.34
N VAL A 269 -8.95 9.46 16.62
CA VAL A 269 -8.49 10.16 15.41
C VAL A 269 -7.34 11.11 15.73
N ALA A 270 -7.46 11.95 16.76
CA ALA A 270 -6.38 12.85 17.17
C ALA A 270 -5.10 12.09 17.59
N THR A 271 -5.28 10.99 18.32
CA THR A 271 -4.18 10.08 18.70
C THR A 271 -3.52 9.44 17.47
N SER A 272 -4.31 9.03 16.48
CA SER A 272 -3.84 8.41 15.23
C SER A 272 -3.08 9.40 14.34
N VAL A 273 -3.53 10.65 14.24
CA VAL A 273 -2.78 11.72 13.53
C VAL A 273 -1.43 11.97 14.20
N ARG A 274 -1.39 12.07 15.55
CA ARG A 274 -0.12 12.21 16.30
C ARG A 274 0.79 10.99 16.13
N PHE A 275 0.22 9.79 16.11
CA PHE A 275 0.98 8.56 15.87
C PHE A 275 1.64 8.58 14.49
N LEU A 276 0.88 8.85 13.43
CA LEU A 276 1.41 8.89 12.06
C LEU A 276 2.41 10.06 11.87
N ASP A 277 2.20 11.23 12.47
CA ASP A 277 3.19 12.32 12.47
C ASP A 277 4.52 11.92 13.14
N ASN A 278 4.47 11.13 14.22
CA ASN A 278 5.67 10.58 14.84
C ASN A 278 6.34 9.49 13.98
N VAL A 279 5.57 8.71 13.20
CA VAL A 279 6.14 7.66 12.32
C VAL A 279 7.07 8.31 11.29
N LEU A 280 6.68 9.42 10.66
CA LEU A 280 7.52 10.17 9.71
C LEU A 280 8.92 10.48 10.27
N ASP A 281 9.02 10.82 11.56
CA ASP A 281 10.27 11.21 12.22
C ASP A 281 11.22 10.03 12.48
N VAL A 282 10.68 8.81 12.64
CA VAL A 282 11.45 7.58 12.87
C VAL A 282 11.57 6.67 11.65
N ASN A 283 10.85 6.98 10.56
CA ASN A 283 10.84 6.21 9.33
C ASN A 283 12.21 6.21 8.64
N ARG A 284 12.57 5.08 8.01
CA ARG A 284 13.82 4.90 7.26
C ARG A 284 13.51 4.70 5.79
N PHE A 285 13.52 5.79 5.05
CA PHE A 285 13.31 5.80 3.61
C PHE A 285 14.45 5.12 2.86
N ALA A 286 14.12 4.40 1.79
CA ALA A 286 15.10 3.73 0.94
C ALA A 286 15.83 4.69 -0.03
N LEU A 287 15.28 5.89 -0.25
CA LEU A 287 15.80 6.93 -1.12
C LEU A 287 15.78 8.28 -0.37
N ASP A 288 16.75 9.14 -0.65
CA ASP A 288 16.90 10.43 0.05
C ASP A 288 15.84 11.46 -0.41
N ASP A 289 15.39 11.42 -1.66
CA ASP A 289 14.29 12.26 -2.17
C ASP A 289 12.98 11.98 -1.43
N ASN A 290 12.65 10.71 -1.21
CA ASN A 290 11.53 10.28 -0.36
C ASN A 290 11.63 10.86 1.05
N ARG A 291 12.83 10.84 1.66
CA ARG A 291 13.05 11.44 2.98
C ARG A 291 12.85 12.96 2.96
N ASP A 292 13.39 13.62 1.95
CA ASP A 292 13.33 15.07 1.79
C ASP A 292 11.89 15.57 1.60
N MET A 293 11.13 14.94 0.71
CA MET A 293 9.73 15.28 0.45
C MET A 293 8.83 14.94 1.65
N SER A 294 9.05 13.79 2.29
CA SER A 294 8.39 13.41 3.55
C SER A 294 8.56 14.50 4.61
N MET A 295 9.77 14.99 4.84
CA MET A 295 10.04 16.00 5.86
C MET A 295 9.51 17.39 5.49
N LYS A 296 9.51 17.75 4.20
CA LYS A 296 9.00 19.05 3.68
C LYS A 296 7.47 19.17 3.73
N LEU A 297 6.75 18.07 3.46
CA LEU A 297 5.30 18.06 3.29
C LEU A 297 4.54 17.35 4.41
N ARG A 298 5.17 16.38 5.08
CA ARG A 298 4.62 15.57 6.19
C ARG A 298 3.23 14.99 5.88
N ARG A 299 3.04 14.48 4.66
CA ARG A 299 1.77 13.86 4.23
C ARG A 299 1.47 12.59 5.02
N LEU A 300 0.23 12.48 5.50
CA LEU A 300 -0.30 11.28 6.15
C LEU A 300 -1.49 10.74 5.35
N GLY A 301 -1.81 9.46 5.58
CA GLY A 301 -2.97 8.78 5.04
C GLY A 301 -3.73 8.02 6.13
N LEU A 302 -4.37 8.75 7.03
CA LEU A 302 -5.32 8.19 8.01
C LEU A 302 -6.68 7.93 7.33
N GLY A 303 -7.16 6.69 7.42
CA GLY A 303 -8.42 6.26 6.86
C GLY A 303 -9.26 5.43 7.81
N VAL A 304 -10.08 4.56 7.23
CA VAL A 304 -11.07 3.75 7.93
C VAL A 304 -11.07 2.31 7.42
N MET A 305 -11.62 1.40 8.21
CA MET A 305 -12.05 0.05 7.84
C MET A 305 -13.35 -0.29 8.60
N GLY A 306 -14.03 -1.37 8.22
CA GLY A 306 -15.27 -1.80 8.88
C GLY A 306 -16.45 -0.83 8.68
N LEU A 307 -16.48 -0.08 7.57
CA LEU A 307 -17.59 0.82 7.25
C LEU A 307 -18.91 0.05 7.11
N ALA A 308 -18.88 -1.11 6.44
CA ALA A 308 -20.07 -1.91 6.21
C ALA A 308 -20.59 -2.51 7.53
N ASP A 309 -19.70 -3.05 8.35
CA ASP A 309 -19.99 -3.55 9.70
C ASP A 309 -20.60 -2.46 10.58
N ALA A 310 -20.06 -1.23 10.55
CA ALA A 310 -20.62 -0.11 11.30
C ALA A 310 -22.05 0.23 10.84
N LEU A 311 -22.32 0.23 9.53
CA LEU A 311 -23.68 0.42 9.00
C LEU A 311 -24.62 -0.70 9.42
N ILE A 312 -24.18 -1.96 9.32
CA ILE A 312 -24.94 -3.14 9.74
C ILE A 312 -25.30 -3.05 11.23
N LEU A 313 -24.31 -2.77 12.10
CA LEU A 313 -24.54 -2.58 13.53
C LEU A 313 -25.44 -1.39 13.84
N MET A 314 -25.37 -0.29 13.08
CA MET A 314 -26.29 0.84 13.24
C MET A 314 -27.71 0.58 12.71
N GLY A 315 -27.94 -0.52 11.99
CA GLY A 315 -29.24 -0.87 11.38
C GLY A 315 -29.48 -0.27 9.99
N TYR A 316 -28.44 0.29 9.34
CA TYR A 316 -28.50 0.89 8.01
C TYR A 316 -28.10 -0.10 6.91
N GLY A 317 -28.79 -0.06 5.77
CA GLY A 317 -28.34 -0.75 4.56
C GLY A 317 -27.23 0.04 3.85
N TYR A 318 -26.24 -0.67 3.29
CA TYR A 318 -25.08 -0.03 2.66
C TYR A 318 -25.46 0.84 1.44
N ASP A 319 -26.49 0.46 0.68
CA ASP A 319 -26.86 1.11 -0.57
C ASP A 319 -28.05 2.08 -0.48
N THR A 320 -28.57 2.35 0.73
CA THR A 320 -29.67 3.29 0.97
C THR A 320 -29.19 4.75 1.05
N GLU A 321 -30.11 5.71 1.09
CA GLU A 321 -29.77 7.13 1.24
C GLU A 321 -29.36 7.44 2.68
N GLU A 322 -30.11 6.91 3.66
CA GLU A 322 -29.85 7.05 5.10
C GLU A 322 -28.48 6.47 5.49
N GLY A 323 -28.07 5.36 4.88
CA GLY A 323 -26.73 4.80 5.04
C GLY A 323 -25.65 5.78 4.57
N ARG A 324 -25.79 6.36 3.37
CA ARG A 324 -24.83 7.35 2.83
C ARG A 324 -24.79 8.65 3.64
N ASP A 325 -25.92 9.07 4.19
CA ASP A 325 -25.99 10.24 5.08
C ASP A 325 -25.27 9.95 6.40
N ALA A 326 -25.48 8.78 7.00
CA ALA A 326 -24.76 8.34 8.20
C ALA A 326 -23.24 8.28 7.97
N VAL A 327 -22.81 7.71 6.83
CA VAL A 327 -21.40 7.73 6.41
C VAL A 327 -20.89 9.17 6.27
N SER A 328 -21.65 10.07 5.66
CA SER A 328 -21.25 11.47 5.48
C SER A 328 -21.03 12.20 6.82
N VAL A 329 -21.83 11.89 7.86
CA VAL A 329 -21.63 12.41 9.22
C VAL A 329 -20.37 11.84 9.87
N ILE A 330 -20.16 10.52 9.82
CA ILE A 330 -18.99 9.86 10.43
C ILE A 330 -17.68 10.34 9.77
N ILE A 331 -17.66 10.39 8.43
CA ILE A 331 -16.50 10.83 7.66
C ILE A 331 -16.26 12.35 7.82
N GLY A 332 -17.31 13.15 7.98
CA GLY A 332 -17.20 14.55 8.37
C GLY A 332 -16.58 14.75 9.76
N ALA A 333 -16.97 13.91 10.74
CA ALA A 333 -16.41 13.95 12.09
C ALA A 333 -14.92 13.55 12.11
N LEU A 334 -14.55 12.50 11.37
CA LEU A 334 -13.16 12.09 11.12
C LEU A 334 -12.33 13.25 10.57
N ARG A 335 -12.84 13.90 9.51
CA ARG A 335 -12.17 15.02 8.85
C ARG A 335 -11.94 16.20 9.79
N ASN A 336 -12.97 16.61 10.50
CA ASN A 336 -12.88 17.76 11.40
C ASN A 336 -11.91 17.49 12.57
N ALA A 337 -11.94 16.29 13.15
CA ALA A 337 -11.02 15.90 14.22
C ALA A 337 -9.56 15.78 13.72
N ALA A 338 -9.35 15.21 12.53
CA ALA A 338 -8.01 15.09 11.95
C ALA A 338 -7.41 16.46 11.60
N ALA A 339 -8.20 17.37 11.04
CA ALA A 339 -7.81 18.75 10.78
C ALA A 339 -7.39 19.47 12.08
N ALA A 340 -8.25 19.42 13.11
CA ALA A 340 -7.97 20.03 14.41
C ALA A 340 -6.71 19.45 15.08
N ALA A 341 -6.49 18.14 15.00
CA ALA A 341 -5.28 17.48 15.52
C ALA A 341 -4.00 17.96 14.82
N SER A 342 -4.03 18.14 13.49
CA SER A 342 -2.86 18.65 12.75
C SER A 342 -2.61 20.15 13.00
N VAL A 343 -3.66 20.95 13.27
CA VAL A 343 -3.51 22.34 13.73
C VAL A 343 -2.86 22.39 15.12
N ALA A 344 -3.36 21.61 16.09
CA ALA A 344 -2.79 21.52 17.43
C ALA A 344 -1.32 21.04 17.42
N LEU A 345 -0.97 20.11 16.53
CA LEU A 345 0.43 19.69 16.32
C LEU A 345 1.30 20.78 15.69
N ALA A 346 0.73 21.72 14.91
CA ALA A 346 1.48 22.87 14.42
C ALA A 346 1.74 23.91 15.51
N GLU A 347 0.81 24.08 16.45
CA GLU A 347 1.03 24.90 17.66
C GLU A 347 2.12 24.30 18.57
N GLU A 348 2.15 22.96 18.71
CA GLU A 348 3.17 22.25 19.50
C GLU A 348 4.55 22.20 18.83
N ARG A 349 4.60 21.94 17.51
CA ARG A 349 5.83 21.49 16.80
C ARG A 349 6.21 22.32 15.58
N GLY A 350 5.43 23.35 15.25
CA GLY A 350 5.50 24.08 13.97
C GLY A 350 4.74 23.38 12.84
N ALA A 351 4.26 24.17 11.88
CA ALA A 351 3.63 23.70 10.65
C ALA A 351 4.60 22.86 9.78
N PHE A 352 4.09 22.22 8.71
CA PHE A 352 4.99 21.57 7.75
C PHE A 352 5.92 22.61 7.07
N PRO A 353 7.19 22.31 6.77
CA PRO A 353 8.18 23.29 6.31
C PRO A 353 7.82 24.12 5.07
N LEU A 354 6.91 23.64 4.20
CA LEU A 354 6.47 24.38 3.00
C LEU A 354 5.13 25.12 3.19
N TYR A 355 4.63 25.27 4.42
CA TYR A 355 3.34 25.92 4.69
C TYR A 355 3.27 27.37 4.16
N ASP A 356 4.31 28.18 4.34
CA ASP A 356 4.30 29.61 3.98
C ASP A 356 4.15 29.89 2.47
N ILE A 357 4.36 28.87 1.62
CA ILE A 357 4.17 28.93 0.16
C ILE A 357 3.00 28.06 -0.32
N SER A 358 2.23 27.48 0.60
CA SER A 358 1.07 26.65 0.29
C SER A 358 -0.19 27.48 0.04
N ASP A 359 -1.19 26.87 -0.60
CA ASP A 359 -2.52 27.44 -0.85
C ASP A 359 -3.43 27.40 0.40
N LEU A 360 -2.88 27.18 1.61
CA LEU A 360 -3.62 27.01 2.86
C LEU A 360 -3.67 28.29 3.70
N SER A 361 -4.87 28.66 4.16
CA SER A 361 -5.09 29.79 5.06
C SER A 361 -4.84 29.50 6.54
N VAL A 362 -4.77 28.22 6.94
CA VAL A 362 -4.62 27.78 8.33
C VAL A 362 -3.35 26.93 8.48
N ALA A 363 -2.49 27.32 9.42
CA ALA A 363 -1.26 26.60 9.73
C ALA A 363 -1.58 25.22 10.34
N ARG A 364 -1.00 24.17 9.76
CA ARG A 364 -1.13 22.79 10.23
C ARG A 364 0.14 21.98 10.03
N ARG A 365 0.28 20.86 10.75
CA ARG A 365 1.50 20.05 10.81
C ARG A 365 1.77 19.24 9.53
N ASN A 366 0.73 18.96 8.74
CA ASN A 366 0.76 18.00 7.64
C ASN A 366 0.08 18.59 6.38
N VAL A 367 0.68 18.43 5.20
CA VAL A 367 0.09 18.98 3.95
C VAL A 367 -1.29 18.38 3.65
N ALA A 368 -1.44 17.06 3.86
CA ALA A 368 -2.69 16.32 3.79
C ALA A 368 -2.63 15.17 4.79
N ILE A 369 -3.80 14.68 5.22
CA ILE A 369 -3.95 13.85 6.41
C ILE A 369 -4.77 12.58 6.13
N LEU A 370 -5.82 12.68 5.30
CA LEU A 370 -6.83 11.63 5.17
C LEU A 370 -6.77 10.85 3.86
N THR A 371 -7.14 9.58 3.88
CA THR A 371 -7.30 8.71 2.70
C THR A 371 -8.25 7.56 3.00
N VAL A 372 -8.64 6.77 2.01
CA VAL A 372 -9.11 5.40 2.25
C VAL A 372 -8.23 4.45 1.46
N ALA A 373 -7.37 3.72 2.16
CA ALA A 373 -6.63 2.60 1.59
C ALA A 373 -7.51 1.35 1.44
N PRO A 374 -7.13 0.35 0.63
CA PRO A 374 -7.86 -0.91 0.54
C PRO A 374 -7.95 -1.66 1.87
N THR A 375 -6.99 -1.47 2.79
CA THR A 375 -6.85 -2.18 4.09
C THR A 375 -6.84 -3.72 4.03
N GLY A 376 -6.73 -4.33 2.85
CA GLY A 376 -7.08 -5.74 2.65
C GLY A 376 -6.39 -6.77 3.58
N THR A 377 -5.20 -6.48 4.12
CA THR A 377 -4.58 -7.35 5.16
C THR A 377 -5.02 -7.00 6.59
N THR A 378 -5.22 -5.71 6.89
CA THR A 378 -5.53 -5.22 8.24
C THR A 378 -7.00 -5.40 8.60
N SER A 379 -7.92 -5.23 7.65
CA SER A 379 -9.36 -5.52 7.85
C SER A 379 -9.58 -6.99 8.19
N MET A 380 -8.93 -7.91 7.46
CA MET A 380 -8.96 -9.35 7.75
C MET A 380 -8.39 -9.70 9.14
N LEU A 381 -7.37 -8.97 9.62
CA LEU A 381 -6.83 -9.16 10.97
C LEU A 381 -7.81 -8.68 12.06
N MET A 382 -8.59 -7.64 11.77
CA MET A 382 -9.62 -7.09 12.67
C MET A 382 -10.97 -7.82 12.55
N GLY A 383 -11.17 -8.65 11.52
CA GLY A 383 -12.42 -9.39 11.29
C GLY A 383 -13.58 -8.56 10.75
N VAL A 384 -13.30 -7.44 10.06
CA VAL A 384 -14.30 -6.48 9.54
C VAL A 384 -14.12 -6.19 8.04
N SER A 385 -15.05 -5.46 7.42
CA SER A 385 -14.97 -5.05 6.01
C SER A 385 -13.74 -4.19 5.71
N SER A 386 -13.29 -4.26 4.46
CA SER A 386 -12.12 -3.56 3.96
C SER A 386 -12.43 -2.11 3.63
N GLY A 387 -11.72 -1.14 4.23
CA GLY A 387 -11.79 0.27 3.81
C GLY A 387 -13.20 0.84 3.91
N VAL A 388 -13.68 1.34 2.77
CA VAL A 388 -15.09 1.70 2.53
C VAL A 388 -15.75 0.77 1.51
N GLU A 389 -15.30 -0.48 1.42
CA GLU A 389 -15.96 -1.55 0.69
C GLU A 389 -17.15 -2.11 1.51
N PRO A 390 -18.23 -2.56 0.83
CA PRO A 390 -19.24 -3.40 1.47
C PRO A 390 -18.65 -4.76 1.87
N VAL A 391 -19.38 -5.52 2.68
CA VAL A 391 -19.08 -6.94 2.88
C VAL A 391 -19.12 -7.64 1.52
N PHE A 392 -18.05 -8.37 1.17
CA PHE A 392 -17.96 -9.01 -0.15
C PHE A 392 -19.05 -10.08 -0.33
N ALA A 393 -19.15 -10.98 0.65
CA ALA A 393 -20.18 -12.00 0.79
C ALA A 393 -20.28 -12.42 2.27
N PRO A 394 -21.39 -13.05 2.72
CA PRO A 394 -21.58 -13.48 4.11
C PRO A 394 -20.61 -14.60 4.55
N PHE A 395 -19.96 -15.24 3.58
CA PHE A 395 -18.79 -16.11 3.79
C PHE A 395 -17.87 -16.01 2.57
N ILE A 396 -16.60 -16.39 2.72
CA ILE A 396 -15.64 -16.57 1.62
C ILE A 396 -14.94 -17.91 1.73
N TYR A 397 -14.62 -18.57 0.60
CA TYR A 397 -13.72 -19.72 0.63
C TYR A 397 -12.27 -19.28 0.65
N ARG A 398 -11.46 -19.90 1.50
CA ARG A 398 -10.02 -19.68 1.57
C ARG A 398 -9.24 -20.97 1.69
N LYS A 399 -8.17 -21.09 0.91
CA LYS A 399 -7.23 -22.20 1.00
C LYS A 399 -6.38 -22.07 2.27
N ILE A 400 -6.45 -23.05 3.16
CA ILE A 400 -5.63 -23.16 4.37
C ILE A 400 -4.92 -24.52 4.30
N GLY A 401 -3.60 -24.50 4.10
CA GLY A 401 -2.87 -25.71 3.74
C GLY A 401 -3.28 -26.21 2.36
N THR A 402 -3.78 -27.45 2.27
CA THR A 402 -4.30 -28.05 1.03
C THR A 402 -5.77 -27.71 0.77
N ASP A 403 -6.53 -27.40 1.82
CA ASP A 403 -7.99 -27.51 1.82
C ASP A 403 -8.66 -26.15 1.76
N TYR A 404 -9.84 -26.06 1.14
CA TYR A 404 -10.65 -24.84 1.11
C TYR A 404 -11.66 -24.85 2.26
N HIS A 405 -11.55 -23.85 3.13
CA HIS A 405 -12.47 -23.65 4.25
C HIS A 405 -13.37 -22.45 3.97
N ALA A 406 -14.65 -22.58 4.30
CA ALA A 406 -15.56 -21.44 4.35
C ALA A 406 -15.26 -20.63 5.61
N LEU A 407 -14.88 -19.36 5.43
CA LEU A 407 -14.75 -18.38 6.50
C LEU A 407 -16.03 -17.54 6.52
N ILE A 408 -16.87 -17.77 7.52
CA ILE A 408 -18.11 -17.04 7.74
C ILE A 408 -17.78 -15.64 8.28
N HIS A 409 -18.49 -14.63 7.81
CA HIS A 409 -18.33 -13.26 8.29
C HIS A 409 -18.82 -13.18 9.75
N PRO A 410 -18.01 -12.73 10.73
CA PRO A 410 -18.37 -12.80 12.16
C PRO A 410 -19.72 -12.16 12.47
N LEU A 411 -19.97 -10.97 11.93
CA LEU A 411 -21.23 -10.24 12.13
C LEU A 411 -22.44 -10.93 11.47
N PHE A 412 -22.25 -11.71 10.40
CA PHE A 412 -23.34 -12.52 9.82
C PHE A 412 -23.67 -13.72 10.72
N GLN A 413 -22.65 -14.34 11.32
CA GLN A 413 -22.85 -15.40 12.30
C GLN A 413 -23.59 -14.90 13.54
N GLU A 414 -23.14 -13.79 14.13
CA GLU A 414 -23.77 -13.16 15.29
C GLU A 414 -25.26 -12.85 15.02
N LEU A 415 -25.55 -12.17 13.91
CA LEU A 415 -26.91 -11.82 13.51
C LEU A 415 -27.82 -13.03 13.26
N LEU A 416 -27.31 -14.16 12.76
CA LEU A 416 -28.12 -15.38 12.62
C LEU A 416 -28.36 -16.08 13.95
N GLU A 417 -27.34 -16.17 14.81
CA GLU A 417 -27.39 -16.92 16.06
C GLU A 417 -28.33 -16.30 17.12
N GLU A 418 -28.76 -15.05 16.95
CA GLU A 418 -29.86 -14.44 17.72
C GLU A 418 -31.24 -15.03 17.41
N HIS A 419 -31.40 -15.69 16.26
CA HIS A 419 -32.65 -16.32 15.84
C HIS A 419 -32.57 -17.85 15.92
N ALA A 420 -33.71 -18.48 16.22
CA ALA A 420 -33.79 -19.93 16.24
C ALA A 420 -33.69 -20.50 14.80
N PRO A 421 -32.78 -21.44 14.52
CA PRO A 421 -32.62 -22.03 13.19
C PRO A 421 -33.88 -22.79 12.75
N PRO A 422 -34.37 -22.58 11.51
CA PRO A 422 -35.44 -23.38 10.91
C PRO A 422 -35.06 -24.88 10.85
N PRO A 423 -36.05 -25.80 10.77
CA PRO A 423 -35.79 -27.24 10.83
C PRO A 423 -34.73 -27.75 9.85
N ASP A 424 -34.71 -27.22 8.64
CA ASP A 424 -33.81 -27.65 7.54
C ASP A 424 -32.38 -27.07 7.67
N PHE A 425 -32.18 -26.10 8.58
CA PHE A 425 -30.91 -25.42 8.84
C PHE A 425 -30.45 -25.62 10.30
N ARG A 426 -30.90 -26.71 10.95
CA ARG A 426 -30.65 -26.97 12.37
C ARG A 426 -29.93 -28.29 12.61
N LYS A 427 -28.76 -28.22 13.25
CA LYS A 427 -27.90 -29.35 13.64
C LYS A 427 -27.54 -29.23 15.11
N ASP A 428 -27.82 -30.27 15.89
CA ASP A 428 -27.62 -30.31 17.35
C ASP A 428 -28.21 -29.11 18.13
N GLY A 429 -29.34 -28.58 17.63
CA GLY A 429 -30.03 -27.43 18.23
C GLY A 429 -29.47 -26.06 17.84
N LYS A 430 -28.39 -26.00 17.05
CA LYS A 430 -27.73 -24.79 16.53
C LYS A 430 -27.91 -24.66 15.02
N TRP A 431 -27.47 -23.54 14.46
CA TRP A 431 -27.39 -23.34 13.01
C TRP A 431 -26.46 -24.37 12.37
N ASP A 432 -26.94 -25.03 11.31
CA ASP A 432 -26.11 -25.89 10.46
C ASP A 432 -25.36 -25.02 9.45
N TRP A 433 -24.16 -24.59 9.85
CA TRP A 433 -23.33 -23.70 9.03
C TRP A 433 -22.94 -24.32 7.68
N ASP A 434 -22.86 -25.65 7.55
CA ASP A 434 -22.63 -26.32 6.27
C ASP A 434 -23.84 -26.10 5.33
N ALA A 435 -25.05 -26.24 5.85
CA ALA A 435 -26.29 -26.01 5.09
C ALA A 435 -26.52 -24.53 4.74
N VAL A 436 -26.22 -23.61 5.67
CA VAL A 436 -26.29 -22.15 5.42
C VAL A 436 -25.31 -21.73 4.33
N VAL A 437 -24.03 -22.16 4.42
CA VAL A 437 -23.03 -21.87 3.39
C VAL A 437 -23.45 -22.45 2.04
N ALA A 438 -23.94 -23.70 1.99
CA ALA A 438 -24.43 -24.30 0.75
C ALA A 438 -25.61 -23.54 0.12
N ALA A 439 -26.56 -23.06 0.93
CA ALA A 439 -27.71 -22.31 0.44
C ALA A 439 -27.34 -20.89 -0.05
N VAL A 440 -26.45 -20.19 0.66
CA VAL A 440 -25.93 -18.88 0.23
C VAL A 440 -25.05 -19.04 -1.02
N GLN A 441 -24.25 -20.11 -1.12
CA GLN A 441 -23.46 -20.45 -2.31
C GLN A 441 -24.36 -20.71 -3.54
N ALA A 442 -25.42 -21.50 -3.37
CA ALA A 442 -26.41 -21.76 -4.42
C ALA A 442 -27.16 -20.48 -4.86
N ASN A 443 -27.22 -19.46 -3.98
CA ASN A 443 -27.78 -18.14 -4.25
C ASN A 443 -26.69 -17.11 -4.62
N HIS A 444 -25.65 -17.53 -5.32
CA HIS A 444 -24.57 -16.69 -5.84
C HIS A 444 -23.80 -15.86 -4.79
N GLY A 445 -23.76 -16.33 -3.53
CA GLY A 445 -23.12 -15.61 -2.42
C GLY A 445 -24.01 -14.59 -1.72
N SER A 446 -25.30 -14.49 -2.08
CA SER A 446 -26.24 -13.53 -1.51
C SER A 446 -27.16 -14.16 -0.46
N VAL A 447 -27.58 -13.38 0.55
CA VAL A 447 -28.70 -13.74 1.44
C VAL A 447 -30.06 -13.26 0.94
N GLN A 448 -30.09 -12.42 -0.11
CA GLN A 448 -31.32 -11.83 -0.60
C GLN A 448 -32.23 -12.90 -1.19
N GLY A 449 -33.53 -12.83 -0.87
CA GLY A 449 -34.51 -13.85 -1.26
C GLY A 449 -34.49 -15.14 -0.40
N LEU A 450 -33.47 -15.42 0.39
CA LEU A 450 -33.42 -16.63 1.24
C LEU A 450 -34.37 -16.50 2.44
N HIS A 451 -35.54 -17.13 2.37
CA HIS A 451 -36.59 -17.03 3.39
C HIS A 451 -36.22 -17.61 4.77
N PHE A 452 -35.16 -18.42 4.87
CA PHE A 452 -34.65 -18.91 6.15
C PHE A 452 -33.83 -17.84 6.89
N VAL A 453 -33.33 -16.83 6.18
CA VAL A 453 -32.63 -15.68 6.77
C VAL A 453 -33.67 -14.61 7.15
N PRO A 454 -33.71 -14.17 8.42
CA PRO A 454 -34.66 -13.14 8.87
C PRO A 454 -34.60 -11.86 8.04
N GLU A 455 -35.74 -11.18 7.90
CA GLU A 455 -35.87 -9.97 7.07
C GLU A 455 -34.97 -8.83 7.57
N GLU A 456 -34.87 -8.64 8.88
CA GLU A 456 -33.98 -7.65 9.51
C GLU A 456 -32.51 -7.89 9.17
N VAL A 457 -32.05 -9.14 9.15
CA VAL A 457 -30.68 -9.50 8.76
C VAL A 457 -30.46 -9.29 7.26
N ARG A 458 -31.39 -9.73 6.41
CA ARG A 458 -31.29 -9.52 4.94
C ARG A 458 -31.24 -8.04 4.58
N ARG A 459 -32.00 -7.18 5.28
CA ARG A 459 -32.03 -5.73 5.06
C ARG A 459 -30.67 -5.04 5.23
N VAL A 460 -29.85 -5.51 6.18
CA VAL A 460 -28.53 -4.91 6.46
C VAL A 460 -27.38 -5.66 5.76
N MET A 461 -27.50 -6.98 5.59
CA MET A 461 -26.48 -7.84 4.96
C MET A 461 -26.56 -7.77 3.41
N VAL A 462 -26.47 -6.56 2.87
CA VAL A 462 -26.41 -6.29 1.42
C VAL A 462 -24.94 -6.33 0.99
N CYS A 463 -24.56 -7.37 0.25
CA CYS A 463 -23.17 -7.69 -0.07
C CYS A 463 -22.72 -7.09 -1.41
N ALA A 464 -21.43 -7.16 -1.75
CA ALA A 464 -20.85 -6.51 -2.92
C ALA A 464 -21.56 -6.82 -4.26
N HIS A 465 -22.09 -8.04 -4.41
CA HIS A 465 -22.83 -8.49 -5.59
C HIS A 465 -24.33 -8.12 -5.59
N ASP A 466 -24.89 -7.74 -4.44
CA ASP A 466 -26.27 -7.24 -4.33
C ASP A 466 -26.37 -5.76 -4.72
N ILE A 467 -25.26 -5.02 -4.61
CA ILE A 467 -25.19 -3.57 -4.75
C ILE A 467 -25.01 -3.17 -6.22
N SER A 468 -25.93 -2.35 -6.75
CA SER A 468 -25.80 -1.84 -8.12
C SER A 468 -24.50 -1.03 -8.31
N PRO A 469 -23.88 -1.03 -9.51
CA PRO A 469 -22.69 -0.21 -9.78
C PRO A 469 -22.90 1.27 -9.46
N ALA A 470 -24.09 1.81 -9.77
CA ALA A 470 -24.46 3.18 -9.42
C ALA A 470 -24.56 3.40 -7.90
N SER A 471 -25.01 2.41 -7.13
CA SER A 471 -25.04 2.48 -5.66
C SER A 471 -23.65 2.46 -5.04
N HIS A 472 -22.70 1.68 -5.59
CA HIS A 472 -21.28 1.72 -5.21
C HIS A 472 -20.67 3.11 -5.45
N VAL A 473 -20.87 3.67 -6.66
CA VAL A 473 -20.35 5.00 -7.03
C VAL A 473 -20.92 6.10 -6.13
N ARG A 474 -22.23 6.06 -5.84
CA ARG A 474 -22.87 7.03 -4.93
C ARG A 474 -22.30 6.97 -3.50
N MET A 475 -21.94 5.77 -3.01
CA MET A 475 -21.26 5.65 -1.71
C MET A 475 -19.85 6.22 -1.77
N GLN A 476 -19.06 5.89 -2.81
CA GLN A 476 -17.72 6.47 -3.00
C GLN A 476 -17.78 8.01 -3.03
N GLY A 477 -18.72 8.59 -3.78
CA GLY A 477 -18.93 10.04 -3.84
C GLY A 477 -19.41 10.64 -2.52
N ALA A 478 -20.19 9.92 -1.71
CA ALA A 478 -20.57 10.38 -0.36
C ALA A 478 -19.35 10.50 0.56
N VAL A 479 -18.50 9.46 0.60
CA VAL A 479 -17.22 9.49 1.35
C VAL A 479 -16.31 10.60 0.81
N GLN A 480 -16.14 10.70 -0.53
CA GLN A 480 -15.25 11.69 -1.15
C GLN A 480 -15.66 13.13 -0.82
N ARG A 481 -16.94 13.49 -1.00
CA ARG A 481 -17.45 14.83 -0.66
C ARG A 481 -17.33 15.14 0.83
N ALA A 482 -17.56 14.15 1.69
CA ALA A 482 -17.38 14.31 3.14
C ALA A 482 -15.90 14.53 3.51
N PHE A 483 -14.97 13.84 2.87
CA PHE A 483 -13.52 14.05 2.99
C PHE A 483 -13.05 15.42 2.47
N ASP A 484 -13.54 15.83 1.31
CA ASP A 484 -12.98 16.95 0.55
C ASP A 484 -13.51 18.33 0.96
N GLY A 485 -14.64 18.39 1.68
CA GLY A 485 -15.15 19.64 2.25
C GLY A 485 -14.20 20.27 3.28
N GLY A 486 -14.18 21.60 3.38
CA GLY A 486 -13.29 22.31 4.31
C GLY A 486 -11.84 22.41 3.80
N ASP A 487 -10.87 22.32 4.71
CA ASP A 487 -9.51 22.85 4.51
C ASP A 487 -8.56 21.97 3.66
N ARG A 488 -9.07 21.24 2.66
CA ARG A 488 -8.27 20.39 1.75
C ARG A 488 -7.34 19.40 2.52
N VAL A 489 -7.88 18.68 3.50
CA VAL A 489 -7.10 17.71 4.31
C VAL A 489 -7.05 16.31 3.72
N ALA A 490 -7.84 16.00 2.70
CA ALA A 490 -7.99 14.66 2.14
C ALA A 490 -7.21 14.47 0.83
N ASN A 491 -6.61 13.28 0.71
CA ASN A 491 -5.93 12.78 -0.47
C ASN A 491 -6.98 12.27 -1.50
N SER A 492 -7.12 10.96 -1.65
CA SER A 492 -8.10 10.27 -2.50
C SER A 492 -8.63 9.01 -1.79
N ILE A 493 -9.41 8.19 -2.49
CA ILE A 493 -10.09 6.99 -1.98
C ILE A 493 -9.84 5.82 -2.92
N SER A 494 -9.31 4.71 -2.41
CA SER A 494 -9.36 3.42 -3.07
C SER A 494 -10.73 2.80 -2.87
N LYS A 495 -11.44 2.53 -3.98
CA LYS A 495 -12.74 1.83 -3.98
C LYS A 495 -12.92 1.13 -5.32
N THR A 496 -13.22 -0.16 -5.29
CA THR A 496 -13.61 -0.92 -6.48
C THR A 496 -15.10 -0.82 -6.72
N ILE A 497 -15.51 -0.44 -7.92
CA ILE A 497 -16.90 -0.56 -8.38
C ILE A 497 -17.06 -1.96 -8.94
N ASN A 498 -17.65 -2.86 -8.16
CA ASN A 498 -17.92 -4.23 -8.61
C ASN A 498 -19.12 -4.24 -9.57
N LEU A 499 -19.01 -4.96 -10.69
CA LEU A 499 -20.09 -5.18 -11.64
C LEU A 499 -20.35 -6.69 -11.82
N PRO A 500 -21.60 -7.13 -11.95
CA PRO A 500 -21.92 -8.52 -12.24
C PRO A 500 -21.43 -8.93 -13.64
N ASN A 501 -21.23 -10.23 -13.88
CA ASN A 501 -20.68 -10.74 -15.14
C ASN A 501 -21.45 -10.29 -16.40
N HIS A 502 -22.78 -10.14 -16.27
CA HIS A 502 -23.70 -9.71 -17.32
C HIS A 502 -23.74 -8.19 -17.54
N ALA A 503 -23.02 -7.39 -16.75
CA ALA A 503 -22.90 -5.96 -16.99
C ALA A 503 -22.30 -5.69 -18.36
N THR A 504 -22.59 -4.52 -18.93
CA THR A 504 -22.23 -4.09 -20.27
C THR A 504 -21.20 -2.97 -20.26
N THR A 505 -20.62 -2.65 -21.42
CA THR A 505 -19.79 -1.44 -21.60
C THR A 505 -20.54 -0.16 -21.22
N ALA A 506 -21.87 -0.12 -21.42
CA ALA A 506 -22.68 1.04 -21.05
C ALA A 506 -22.73 1.24 -19.54
N ASP A 507 -22.79 0.16 -18.75
CA ASP A 507 -22.79 0.24 -17.28
C ASP A 507 -21.45 0.80 -16.74
N VAL A 508 -20.33 0.47 -17.39
CA VAL A 508 -19.01 1.04 -17.08
C VAL A 508 -18.93 2.52 -17.49
N TYR A 509 -19.38 2.85 -18.70
CA TYR A 509 -19.43 4.23 -19.20
C TYR A 509 -20.29 5.14 -18.30
N ASP A 510 -21.47 4.67 -17.88
CA ASP A 510 -22.36 5.39 -16.97
C ASP A 510 -21.78 5.48 -15.55
N ALA A 511 -21.08 4.45 -15.06
CA ALA A 511 -20.35 4.53 -13.79
C ALA A 511 -19.25 5.61 -13.82
N TYR A 512 -18.48 5.72 -14.92
CA TYR A 512 -17.47 6.77 -15.11
C TYR A 512 -18.06 8.18 -15.18
N ARG A 513 -19.25 8.35 -15.77
CA ARG A 513 -19.96 9.65 -15.77
C ARG A 513 -20.55 9.97 -14.40
N LEU A 514 -21.09 8.96 -13.71
CA LEU A 514 -21.65 9.13 -12.38
C LEU A 514 -20.57 9.48 -11.35
N ALA A 515 -19.40 8.85 -11.41
CA ALA A 515 -18.28 9.14 -10.50
C ALA A 515 -17.78 10.58 -10.65
N PHE A 516 -17.66 11.06 -11.89
CA PHE A 516 -17.37 12.47 -12.17
C PHE A 516 -18.41 13.41 -11.53
N THR A 517 -19.70 13.20 -11.84
CA THR A 517 -20.79 14.05 -11.34
C THR A 517 -21.07 13.95 -9.83
N THR A 518 -20.64 12.86 -9.18
CA THR A 518 -20.72 12.71 -7.72
C THR A 518 -19.49 13.27 -6.98
N GLY A 519 -18.49 13.77 -7.70
CA GLY A 519 -17.30 14.38 -7.14
C GLY A 519 -16.23 13.38 -6.69
N CYS A 520 -16.20 12.17 -7.23
CA CYS A 520 -15.09 11.24 -7.01
C CYS A 520 -13.78 11.83 -7.58
N LYS A 521 -12.63 11.52 -6.96
CA LYS A 521 -11.29 11.88 -7.48
C LYS A 521 -10.70 10.86 -8.46
N GLY A 522 -11.22 9.63 -8.44
CA GLY A 522 -10.95 8.60 -9.43
C GLY A 522 -11.96 7.47 -9.34
N ILE A 523 -11.89 6.50 -10.26
CA ILE A 523 -12.76 5.33 -10.31
C ILE A 523 -12.03 4.12 -10.92
N THR A 524 -12.18 2.98 -10.26
CA THR A 524 -11.76 1.66 -10.74
C THR A 524 -12.99 0.77 -10.82
N VAL A 525 -13.15 0.04 -11.92
CA VAL A 525 -14.23 -0.92 -12.15
C VAL A 525 -13.67 -2.33 -12.15
N TYR A 526 -14.42 -3.29 -11.63
CA TYR A 526 -14.10 -4.70 -11.78
C TYR A 526 -15.37 -5.48 -12.11
N ARG A 527 -15.42 -6.06 -13.31
CA ARG A 527 -16.54 -6.92 -13.73
C ARG A 527 -16.21 -8.37 -13.40
N ASP A 528 -17.12 -9.04 -12.73
CA ASP A 528 -17.03 -10.47 -12.46
C ASP A 528 -16.76 -11.27 -13.76
N GLY A 529 -15.71 -12.09 -13.75
CA GLY A 529 -15.22 -12.81 -14.93
C GLY A 529 -14.46 -12.00 -15.99
N SER A 530 -14.01 -10.76 -15.73
CA SER A 530 -13.14 -10.01 -16.67
C SER A 530 -11.67 -10.47 -16.67
N ARG A 531 -11.21 -11.11 -15.58
CA ARG A 531 -9.90 -11.77 -15.49
C ARG A 531 -10.05 -13.15 -14.84
N GLU A 532 -9.15 -14.07 -15.19
CA GLU A 532 -9.21 -15.49 -14.78
C GLU A 532 -9.01 -15.74 -13.28
N PHE A 533 -8.35 -14.81 -12.58
CA PHE A 533 -8.07 -14.92 -11.15
C PHE A 533 -8.86 -13.90 -10.33
N GLN A 534 -9.61 -14.40 -9.34
CA GLN A 534 -10.29 -13.61 -8.31
C GLN A 534 -9.65 -13.85 -6.95
N VAL A 535 -9.45 -12.77 -6.19
CA VAL A 535 -8.80 -12.81 -4.86
C VAL A 535 -9.76 -13.28 -3.77
N LEU A 536 -11.06 -13.01 -3.93
CA LEU A 536 -12.15 -13.45 -3.06
C LEU A 536 -13.13 -14.25 -3.91
N SER A 537 -13.63 -15.38 -3.38
CA SER A 537 -14.53 -16.27 -4.09
C SER A 537 -15.50 -16.97 -3.15
N THR A 538 -16.73 -17.17 -3.63
CA THR A 538 -17.78 -18.00 -3.01
C THR A 538 -17.80 -19.42 -3.59
N SER A 539 -16.88 -19.75 -4.51
CA SER A 539 -16.68 -21.11 -5.04
C SER A 539 -15.63 -21.88 -4.25
N SER A 540 -15.87 -23.17 -4.02
CA SER A 540 -14.91 -24.13 -3.47
C SER A 540 -14.03 -24.78 -4.55
N ALA A 541 -14.31 -24.52 -5.84
CA ALA A 541 -13.54 -25.07 -6.95
C ALA A 541 -12.33 -24.17 -7.29
N PRO A 542 -11.15 -24.73 -7.59
CA PRO A 542 -10.04 -23.95 -8.12
C PRO A 542 -10.41 -23.32 -9.47
N ALA A 543 -9.82 -22.16 -9.78
CA ALA A 543 -9.91 -21.57 -11.11
C ALA A 543 -9.43 -22.58 -12.16
N LYS A 544 -10.14 -22.66 -13.30
CA LYS A 544 -9.76 -23.56 -14.39
C LYS A 544 -8.53 -23.02 -15.10
N GLU A 545 -7.37 -23.61 -14.85
CA GLU A 545 -6.25 -23.53 -15.80
C GLU A 545 -6.69 -24.18 -17.12
N ALA A 546 -6.86 -23.36 -18.16
CA ALA A 546 -6.95 -23.86 -19.52
C ALA A 546 -5.55 -24.26 -19.97
N ALA A 547 -5.34 -25.55 -20.29
CA ALA A 547 -4.06 -26.03 -20.78
C ALA A 547 -3.66 -25.27 -22.04
N ALA A 548 -2.48 -24.64 -22.03
CA ALA A 548 -1.91 -24.05 -23.22
C ALA A 548 -1.49 -25.17 -24.19
N ASP A 549 -2.10 -25.20 -25.38
CA ASP A 549 -1.69 -26.12 -26.44
C ASP A 549 -0.23 -25.83 -26.84
N PRO A 550 0.62 -26.86 -27.05
CA PRO A 550 2.00 -26.67 -27.44
C PRO A 550 2.10 -26.13 -28.87
N VAL A 551 2.43 -24.84 -28.99
CA VAL A 551 2.71 -24.20 -30.29
C VAL A 551 3.92 -24.90 -30.93
N ALA A 552 3.71 -25.43 -32.13
CA ALA A 552 4.77 -26.09 -32.89
C ALA A 552 5.89 -25.10 -33.25
N THR A 553 7.12 -25.40 -32.81
CA THR A 553 8.30 -24.62 -33.16
C THR A 553 8.78 -24.97 -34.57
N ASP A 554 8.60 -24.07 -35.53
CA ASP A 554 9.26 -24.17 -36.82
C ASP A 554 10.78 -23.97 -36.66
N THR A 555 11.55 -24.89 -37.23
CA THR A 555 13.01 -24.93 -37.06
C THR A 555 13.72 -23.96 -37.99
N VAL A 556 14.43 -22.97 -37.44
CA VAL A 556 15.49 -22.24 -38.14
C VAL A 556 16.84 -22.75 -37.65
N ALA A 557 17.67 -23.22 -38.60
CA ALA A 557 18.95 -23.83 -38.31
C ALA A 557 19.94 -22.84 -37.67
N THR A 558 20.71 -23.32 -36.69
CA THR A 558 21.91 -22.64 -36.18
C THR A 558 23.12 -23.54 -36.36
N ASP A 559 24.18 -22.98 -36.92
CA ASP A 559 25.43 -23.69 -37.17
C ASP A 559 26.14 -24.08 -35.87
N THR A 560 26.86 -25.20 -35.94
CA THR A 560 27.58 -25.77 -34.80
C THR A 560 28.91 -25.06 -34.54
N VAL A 561 29.14 -24.66 -33.29
CA VAL A 561 30.49 -24.36 -32.78
C VAL A 561 30.71 -25.17 -31.50
N ALA A 562 31.83 -25.87 -31.44
CA ALA A 562 32.09 -26.91 -30.44
C ALA A 562 32.46 -26.35 -29.06
N ALA A 563 32.24 -27.18 -28.04
CA ALA A 563 32.47 -26.85 -26.64
C ALA A 563 33.96 -26.75 -26.27
N SER A 564 34.24 -25.91 -25.28
CA SER A 564 35.40 -26.02 -24.40
C SER A 564 35.04 -25.53 -22.99
N GLU A 565 35.04 -26.42 -22.00
CA GLU A 565 35.07 -26.00 -20.59
C GLU A 565 36.42 -25.32 -20.29
N PRO A 566 36.43 -24.34 -19.36
CA PRO A 566 37.27 -24.59 -18.19
C PRO A 566 36.73 -24.05 -16.85
N ALA A 567 37.01 -24.82 -15.80
CA ALA A 567 37.36 -24.41 -14.43
C ALA A 567 36.51 -23.35 -13.69
N PHE A 568 35.78 -23.82 -12.67
CA PHE A 568 35.30 -22.98 -11.57
C PHE A 568 36.47 -22.47 -10.69
N GLU A 569 36.79 -21.18 -10.77
CA GLU A 569 37.46 -20.44 -9.69
C GLU A 569 36.42 -19.73 -8.82
N GLN A 570 36.64 -19.71 -7.49
CA GLN A 570 35.79 -18.96 -6.55
C GLN A 570 36.06 -17.45 -6.65
N GLY A 571 35.41 -16.79 -7.60
CA GLY A 571 35.39 -15.33 -7.72
C GLY A 571 34.16 -14.71 -7.07
N ALA A 572 34.35 -13.91 -6.01
CA ALA A 572 33.28 -13.09 -5.46
C ALA A 572 32.84 -12.03 -6.50
N ALA A 573 31.60 -12.13 -6.99
CA ALA A 573 31.08 -11.22 -8.00
C ALA A 573 30.84 -9.81 -7.41
N VAL A 574 31.74 -8.88 -7.73
CA VAL A 574 31.55 -7.46 -7.43
C VAL A 574 30.73 -6.82 -8.55
N VAL A 575 29.47 -6.51 -8.27
CA VAL A 575 28.63 -5.70 -9.18
C VAL A 575 28.80 -4.22 -8.84
N ALA A 576 29.05 -3.38 -9.83
CA ALA A 576 29.11 -1.93 -9.67
C ALA A 576 27.71 -1.32 -9.87
N ALA A 577 27.13 -0.77 -8.80
CA ALA A 577 25.85 -0.06 -8.89
C ALA A 577 26.04 1.32 -9.55
N VAL A 578 25.06 1.73 -10.34
CA VAL A 578 25.07 2.99 -11.10
C VAL A 578 23.92 3.89 -10.60
N ALA A 579 24.27 5.08 -10.12
CA ALA A 579 23.32 6.15 -9.92
C ALA A 579 23.12 6.91 -11.23
N VAL A 580 21.86 7.17 -11.58
CA VAL A 580 21.46 7.95 -12.77
C VAL A 580 20.81 9.25 -12.30
N SER A 581 21.33 10.39 -12.73
CA SER A 581 20.65 11.68 -12.53
C SER A 581 19.81 12.05 -13.76
N VAL A 582 18.53 12.34 -13.51
CA VAL A 582 17.58 12.93 -14.45
C VAL A 582 17.41 14.41 -14.09
N SER A 583 17.30 15.29 -15.08
CA SER A 583 17.17 16.74 -14.83
C SER A 583 15.74 17.22 -15.02
N ASP A 584 15.13 17.78 -13.97
CA ASP A 584 14.08 18.78 -14.12
C ASP A 584 14.68 20.07 -14.69
N ALA A 585 14.09 20.57 -15.78
CA ALA A 585 14.51 21.81 -16.43
C ALA A 585 13.40 22.87 -16.27
N GLY A 586 13.37 23.57 -15.13
CA GLY A 586 12.26 24.49 -14.81
C GLY A 586 12.51 25.68 -13.88
N MET A 587 13.65 25.79 -13.17
CA MET A 587 13.95 26.98 -12.36
C MET A 587 14.93 27.93 -13.07
N VAL A 588 14.40 29.03 -13.63
CA VAL A 588 15.21 30.16 -14.13
C VAL A 588 15.17 31.30 -13.12
N ALA A 589 16.18 31.37 -12.27
CA ALA A 589 16.36 32.48 -11.34
C ALA A 589 17.24 33.59 -11.95
N GLY A 590 16.70 34.81 -12.01
CA GLY A 590 17.49 36.04 -11.87
C GLY A 590 17.84 36.81 -13.15
N ALA A 591 17.02 37.85 -13.44
CA ALA A 591 17.49 39.16 -13.93
C ALA A 591 16.40 40.23 -13.77
N MET A 592 16.13 40.70 -12.54
CA MET A 592 15.32 41.92 -12.36
C MET A 592 16.18 43.16 -12.58
N THR A 593 15.97 43.87 -13.68
CA THR A 593 16.39 45.27 -13.84
C THR A 593 15.20 46.21 -13.61
N ALA A 594 15.44 47.30 -12.88
CA ALA A 594 14.39 48.18 -12.42
C ALA A 594 13.79 49.06 -13.53
N ALA A 595 12.47 49.26 -13.49
CA ALA A 595 11.80 50.41 -14.07
C ALA A 595 10.69 50.86 -13.12
N ALA A 596 10.87 52.00 -12.48
CA ALA A 596 9.85 52.63 -11.65
C ALA A 596 9.00 53.58 -12.49
N THR A 597 7.67 53.48 -12.38
CA THR A 597 6.76 54.54 -12.81
C THR A 597 5.55 54.64 -11.88
N THR A 598 5.28 55.85 -11.43
CA THR A 598 4.28 56.20 -10.42
C THR A 598 2.98 56.75 -11.03
N ALA A 599 1.84 56.16 -10.68
CA ALA A 599 0.51 56.80 -10.51
C ALA A 599 -0.50 55.72 -10.08
N GLY A 600 -1.45 55.92 -9.18
CA GLY A 600 -1.83 57.13 -8.45
C GLY A 600 -3.35 57.36 -8.48
N ALA A 601 -4.11 56.70 -7.60
CA ALA A 601 -5.52 57.04 -7.33
C ALA A 601 -5.93 56.59 -5.92
N VAL A 602 -6.52 57.50 -5.15
CA VAL A 602 -7.01 57.29 -3.78
C VAL A 602 -8.53 57.32 -3.79
N VAL A 603 -9.18 56.34 -3.14
CA VAL A 603 -10.55 56.46 -2.62
C VAL A 603 -10.62 55.82 -1.23
N GLN A 604 -11.33 56.46 -0.31
CA GLN A 604 -11.38 56.16 1.13
C GLN A 604 -12.85 55.97 1.57
N ALA A 605 -13.09 55.50 2.81
CA ALA A 605 -14.37 55.23 3.51
C ALA A 605 -14.86 53.76 3.44
N SER A 606 -15.40 53.11 4.50
CA SER A 606 -15.54 53.47 5.94
C SER A 606 -15.78 52.21 6.81
N ALA A 607 -15.52 52.29 8.13
CA ALA A 607 -15.77 51.22 9.12
C ALA A 607 -17.18 51.30 9.76
N PRO A 608 -17.71 50.17 10.28
CA PRO A 608 -17.87 49.94 11.74
C PRO A 608 -17.66 48.45 12.17
N ALA A 609 -17.62 48.02 13.45
CA ALA A 609 -17.32 48.60 14.76
C ALA A 609 -17.13 47.47 15.83
N THR A 610 -16.72 47.80 17.06
CA THR A 610 -16.60 46.89 18.24
C THR A 610 -17.90 46.88 19.10
N ALA A 611 -18.16 46.05 20.12
CA ALA A 611 -17.39 45.13 20.99
C ALA A 611 -18.37 43.99 21.51
N PRO A 612 -18.22 43.23 22.63
CA PRO A 612 -17.20 43.20 23.71
C PRO A 612 -16.64 41.80 24.11
N THR A 613 -15.65 41.78 25.02
CA THR A 613 -15.03 40.60 25.64
C THR A 613 -15.54 40.32 27.07
N ALA A 614 -15.40 39.07 27.53
CA ALA A 614 -15.77 38.60 28.88
C ALA A 614 -14.54 38.11 29.70
N PRO A 615 -14.59 38.08 31.05
CA PRO A 615 -13.41 37.98 31.91
C PRO A 615 -12.99 36.54 32.30
N PRO A 616 -11.74 36.34 32.81
CA PRO A 616 -11.22 35.02 33.17
C PRO A 616 -11.70 34.53 34.55
N ILE A 617 -11.79 33.20 34.70
CA ILE A 617 -12.15 32.52 35.96
C ILE A 617 -10.87 32.13 36.72
N ALA A 618 -10.83 32.40 38.02
CA ALA A 618 -9.68 32.15 38.89
C ALA A 618 -9.76 30.79 39.60
N ALA A 619 -8.60 30.15 39.80
CA ALA A 619 -8.45 28.94 40.61
C ALA A 619 -8.42 29.25 42.12
N PRO A 620 -8.95 28.37 42.99
CA PRO A 620 -8.92 28.58 44.44
C PRO A 620 -7.54 28.23 45.05
N THR A 621 -7.14 29.02 46.04
CA THR A 621 -5.97 28.74 46.89
C THR A 621 -6.43 28.34 48.30
N ALA A 622 -5.70 27.43 48.94
CA ALA A 622 -5.82 27.12 50.36
C ALA A 622 -4.42 26.91 50.97
N SER A 623 -4.22 27.35 52.21
CA SER A 623 -2.89 27.62 52.78
C SER A 623 -2.49 26.65 53.91
N ALA A 624 -1.18 26.60 54.13
CA ALA A 624 -0.37 25.73 54.97
C ALA A 624 -0.79 25.51 56.44
N ALA A 625 -0.36 24.35 56.96
CA ALA A 625 0.10 24.18 58.34
C ALA A 625 1.18 23.08 58.43
N GLU A 626 2.38 23.40 58.94
CA GLU A 626 3.40 22.42 59.38
C GLU A 626 3.29 22.18 60.91
N PRO A 627 3.87 21.09 61.48
CA PRO A 627 5.26 21.22 61.98
C PRO A 627 6.14 19.93 62.08
N ARG A 628 7.46 20.15 61.97
CA ARG A 628 8.58 19.52 62.72
C ARG A 628 8.93 18.02 62.60
N MET A 629 9.95 17.76 61.76
CA MET A 629 11.27 17.18 62.10
C MET A 629 11.45 16.31 63.37
N THR A 630 11.82 15.03 63.15
CA THR A 630 12.73 14.25 64.03
C THR A 630 13.55 13.22 63.21
N GLY A 631 14.89 13.25 63.34
CA GLY A 631 15.91 12.17 63.10
C GLY A 631 15.80 11.21 61.89
N GLN A 632 16.87 10.72 61.27
CA GLN A 632 18.33 10.83 61.48
C GLN A 632 19.01 10.52 60.12
N ALA A 633 20.24 11.00 59.91
CA ALA A 633 20.93 10.79 58.64
C ALA A 633 21.48 9.35 58.48
N THR A 634 21.05 8.65 57.43
CA THR A 634 21.75 7.47 56.87
C THR A 634 22.51 7.87 55.60
N GLN A 635 23.73 7.34 55.46
CA GLN A 635 24.68 7.77 54.44
C GLN A 635 24.19 7.47 53.02
N ALA A 636 24.29 8.48 52.13
CA ALA A 636 24.04 8.29 50.71
C ALA A 636 25.07 7.32 50.11
N LYS A 637 24.59 6.14 49.69
CA LYS A 637 25.35 5.21 48.84
C LYS A 637 25.57 5.88 47.47
N PRO A 638 26.74 5.77 46.83
CA PRO A 638 27.00 6.48 45.58
C PRO A 638 25.94 6.14 44.53
N ALA A 639 25.46 7.14 43.80
CA ALA A 639 24.55 6.93 42.68
C ALA A 639 25.22 5.97 41.69
N ARG A 640 24.64 4.77 41.54
CA ARG A 640 25.07 3.82 40.52
C ARG A 640 24.79 4.48 39.18
N GLN A 641 25.83 4.68 38.37
CA GLN A 641 25.66 5.16 37.00
C GLN A 641 24.59 4.30 36.31
N PRO A 642 23.67 4.89 35.53
CA PRO A 642 22.71 4.11 34.77
C PRO A 642 23.48 3.13 33.89
N ALA A 643 23.01 1.88 33.85
CA ALA A 643 23.59 0.90 32.94
C ALA A 643 23.48 1.46 31.52
N THR A 644 24.56 1.34 30.75
CA THR A 644 24.60 1.79 29.36
C THR A 644 23.50 1.09 28.57
N GLU A 645 22.48 1.84 28.18
CA GLU A 645 21.48 1.39 27.22
C GLU A 645 22.18 1.17 25.88
N HIS A 646 22.39 -0.10 25.50
CA HIS A 646 22.87 -0.41 24.16
C HIS A 646 21.83 0.01 23.14
N LEU A 647 22.27 0.72 22.11
CA LEU A 647 21.43 1.17 21.01
C LEU A 647 21.01 -0.03 20.14
N PRO A 648 19.83 0.00 19.48
CA PRO A 648 19.40 -1.08 18.60
C PRO A 648 20.37 -1.26 17.42
N GLY A 649 21.11 -2.37 17.41
CA GLY A 649 22.08 -2.71 16.36
C GLY A 649 23.39 -3.34 16.86
N GLU A 650 23.67 -3.29 18.17
CA GLU A 650 24.83 -3.96 18.77
C GLU A 650 24.42 -5.29 19.43
N PRO A 651 25.23 -6.36 19.33
CA PRO A 651 24.96 -7.61 20.05
C PRO A 651 25.12 -7.40 21.56
N LEU A 652 24.16 -7.90 22.34
CA LEU A 652 24.15 -7.86 23.81
C LEU A 652 25.30 -8.65 24.45
N PHE A 653 25.94 -9.53 23.70
CA PHE A 653 27.13 -10.27 24.11
C PHE A 653 28.28 -10.03 23.13
N THR A 654 29.35 -9.38 23.57
CA THR A 654 30.63 -9.39 22.85
C THR A 654 31.26 -10.77 22.96
N ARG A 655 31.46 -11.45 21.82
CA ARG A 655 31.95 -12.83 21.75
C ARG A 655 33.32 -13.01 22.44
N PRO A 656 33.42 -13.75 23.56
CA PRO A 656 34.68 -13.95 24.26
C PRO A 656 35.55 -15.00 23.54
N THR A 657 36.84 -15.03 23.85
CA THR A 657 37.80 -15.98 23.24
C THR A 657 37.57 -17.44 23.64
N ARG A 658 36.73 -17.70 24.63
CA ARG A 658 36.31 -19.02 25.10
C ARG A 658 34.92 -18.93 25.71
N LEU A 659 34.03 -19.85 25.34
CA LEU A 659 32.73 -20.08 25.97
C LEU A 659 32.73 -21.45 26.66
N ALA A 660 31.82 -21.64 27.62
CA ALA A 660 31.57 -22.92 28.26
C ALA A 660 30.18 -23.43 27.84
N GLY A 661 30.04 -24.74 27.64
CA GLY A 661 28.81 -25.32 27.08
C GLY A 661 28.87 -26.84 27.11
N PHE A 662 27.91 -27.48 26.44
CA PHE A 662 27.92 -28.93 26.19
C PHE A 662 27.76 -29.23 24.70
N THR A 663 28.17 -30.43 24.30
CA THR A 663 27.92 -31.00 22.96
C THR A 663 27.34 -32.41 23.12
N ASP A 664 26.09 -32.60 22.72
CA ASP A 664 25.39 -33.87 22.79
C ASP A 664 25.28 -34.52 21.40
N ALA A 665 25.47 -35.84 21.34
CA ALA A 665 25.36 -36.63 20.13
C ALA A 665 23.98 -37.30 20.03
N VAL A 666 23.19 -36.91 19.03
CA VAL A 666 21.79 -37.34 18.84
C VAL A 666 21.64 -38.08 17.52
N LYS A 667 20.91 -39.19 17.51
CA LYS A 667 20.66 -39.99 16.29
C LYS A 667 19.18 -39.91 15.92
N LEU A 668 18.89 -39.35 14.75
CA LEU A 668 17.54 -39.32 14.18
C LEU A 668 17.43 -40.33 13.03
N MET A 669 16.27 -40.97 12.89
CA MET A 669 15.96 -41.88 11.79
C MET A 669 15.33 -41.10 10.64
N LEU A 670 15.89 -41.23 9.45
CA LEU A 670 15.36 -40.68 8.19
C LEU A 670 14.14 -41.48 7.71
N PRO A 671 13.29 -40.94 6.81
CA PRO A 671 12.18 -41.69 6.20
C PRO A 671 12.63 -42.97 5.47
N SER A 672 13.88 -43.00 4.99
CA SER A 672 14.53 -44.16 4.37
C SER A 672 14.96 -45.26 5.35
N GLY A 673 14.79 -45.05 6.67
CA GLY A 673 15.23 -45.97 7.72
C GLY A 673 16.70 -45.84 8.14
N GLU A 674 17.53 -45.08 7.42
CA GLU A 674 18.92 -44.80 7.85
C GLU A 674 18.93 -43.91 9.12
N LYS A 675 19.81 -44.23 10.07
CA LYS A 675 20.04 -43.39 11.26
C LYS A 675 21.17 -42.39 11.01
N ARG A 676 20.85 -41.10 11.00
CA ARG A 676 21.81 -39.99 10.86
C ARG A 676 22.19 -39.43 12.23
N GLY A 677 23.50 -39.28 12.46
CA GLY A 677 24.06 -38.67 13.67
C GLY A 677 24.22 -37.16 13.53
N PHE A 678 23.80 -36.44 14.57
CA PHE A 678 23.96 -35.01 14.76
C PHE A 678 24.71 -34.74 16.06
N PHE A 679 25.55 -33.71 16.07
CA PHE A 679 26.13 -33.13 17.26
C PHE A 679 25.47 -31.77 17.47
N VAL A 680 24.77 -31.58 18.58
CA VAL A 680 24.19 -30.30 18.98
C VAL A 680 25.01 -29.73 20.13
N THR A 681 25.54 -28.52 19.95
CA THR A 681 26.37 -27.80 20.93
C THR A 681 25.62 -26.57 21.39
N VAL A 682 25.45 -26.40 22.70
CA VAL A 682 24.91 -25.16 23.30
C VAL A 682 26.01 -24.52 24.13
N ASN A 683 26.46 -23.32 23.71
CA ASN A 683 27.42 -22.50 24.44
C ASN A 683 26.69 -21.45 25.28
N MET A 684 27.15 -21.29 26.51
CA MET A 684 26.58 -20.39 27.51
C MET A 684 27.52 -19.21 27.80
N GLN A 685 26.94 -18.03 27.97
CA GLN A 685 27.61 -16.82 28.49
C GLN A 685 26.76 -16.25 29.63
N ASP A 686 27.40 -15.94 30.76
CA ASP A 686 26.74 -15.35 31.95
C ASP A 686 25.49 -16.11 32.47
N GLY A 687 25.45 -17.43 32.24
CA GLY A 687 24.35 -18.33 32.62
C GLY A 687 23.26 -18.50 31.55
N LEU A 688 23.44 -17.95 30.36
CA LEU A 688 22.43 -17.87 29.31
C LEU A 688 22.94 -18.47 27.99
N PRO A 689 22.09 -19.08 27.15
CA PRO A 689 22.50 -19.59 25.85
C PRO A 689 22.89 -18.44 24.91
N ALA A 690 24.12 -18.50 24.38
CA ALA A 690 24.71 -17.45 23.55
C ALA A 690 25.06 -17.93 22.13
N GLU A 691 25.36 -19.21 21.95
CA GLU A 691 25.51 -19.84 20.62
C GLU A 691 24.92 -21.25 20.64
N VAL A 692 24.34 -21.67 19.51
CA VAL A 692 23.96 -23.07 19.29
C VAL A 692 24.46 -23.53 17.93
N PHE A 693 25.17 -24.64 17.90
CA PHE A 693 25.62 -25.28 16.66
C PHE A 693 24.96 -26.63 16.50
N ILE A 694 24.60 -27.00 15.27
CA ILE A 694 24.19 -28.35 14.91
C ILE A 694 25.00 -28.80 13.70
N VAL A 695 25.72 -29.91 13.83
CA VAL A 695 26.57 -30.48 12.78
C VAL A 695 26.16 -31.92 12.54
N SER A 696 26.03 -32.35 11.29
CA SER A 696 25.76 -33.74 10.94
C SER A 696 27.06 -34.50 10.66
N GLY A 697 27.17 -35.75 11.09
CA GLY A 697 28.44 -36.50 11.07
C GLY A 697 29.01 -36.91 9.70
N LYS A 698 28.46 -36.41 8.59
CA LYS A 698 28.99 -36.61 7.22
C LYS A 698 29.30 -35.23 6.62
N ALA A 699 30.57 -34.95 6.37
CA ALA A 699 31.02 -33.70 5.76
C ALA A 699 30.76 -33.70 4.23
N GLY A 700 30.49 -32.52 3.66
CA GLY A 700 30.30 -32.33 2.20
C GLY A 700 28.90 -32.62 1.67
N ASP A 701 27.91 -32.78 2.54
CA ASP A 701 26.50 -32.99 2.19
C ASP A 701 25.71 -31.68 2.39
N GLU A 702 24.80 -31.35 1.47
CA GLU A 702 23.90 -30.19 1.49
C GLU A 702 23.12 -30.11 2.80
N ALA A 703 22.63 -31.25 3.29
CA ALA A 703 21.94 -31.33 4.57
C ALA A 703 22.83 -30.90 5.75
N ASN A 704 24.17 -30.89 5.63
CA ASN A 704 25.04 -30.33 6.64
C ASN A 704 25.10 -28.79 6.58
N ALA A 705 25.06 -28.20 5.38
CA ALA A 705 25.00 -26.76 5.19
C ALA A 705 23.73 -26.17 5.81
N ASP A 706 22.57 -26.80 5.62
CA ASP A 706 21.31 -26.42 6.29
C ASP A 706 21.43 -26.39 7.81
N SER A 707 22.09 -27.42 8.37
CA SER A 707 22.30 -27.54 9.81
C SER A 707 23.20 -26.41 10.33
N GLU A 708 24.27 -26.10 9.61
CA GLU A 708 25.17 -25.00 9.98
C GLU A 708 24.50 -23.62 9.84
N ALA A 709 23.76 -23.39 8.75
CA ALA A 709 23.01 -22.15 8.53
C ALA A 709 21.97 -21.91 9.63
N LEU A 710 21.18 -22.93 9.97
CA LEU A 710 20.16 -22.84 11.02
C LEU A 710 20.78 -22.55 12.40
N GLY A 711 21.87 -23.24 12.76
CA GLY A 711 22.60 -22.96 14.01
C GLY A 711 23.18 -21.55 14.07
N ARG A 712 23.74 -21.05 12.96
CA ARG A 712 24.27 -19.68 12.86
C ARG A 712 23.18 -18.63 13.03
N VAL A 713 22.02 -18.78 12.39
CA VAL A 713 20.88 -17.85 12.53
C VAL A 713 20.36 -17.83 13.98
N VAL A 714 20.18 -19.00 14.60
CA VAL A 714 19.76 -19.12 16.01
C VAL A 714 20.79 -18.48 16.95
N SER A 715 22.08 -18.66 16.68
CA SER A 715 23.17 -18.04 17.47
C SER A 715 23.16 -16.52 17.36
N ILE A 716 22.96 -15.96 16.15
CA ILE A 716 22.85 -14.51 15.96
C ILE A 716 21.63 -13.97 16.71
N ALA A 717 20.49 -14.64 16.64
CA ALA A 717 19.28 -14.23 17.37
C ALA A 717 19.53 -14.14 18.89
N LEU A 718 20.19 -15.15 19.48
CA LEU A 718 20.59 -15.15 20.89
C LEU A 718 21.57 -14.00 21.23
N GLN A 719 22.57 -13.75 20.37
CA GLN A 719 23.54 -12.67 20.55
C GLN A 719 22.91 -11.27 20.49
N TYR A 720 21.82 -11.10 19.73
CA TYR A 720 21.04 -9.87 19.65
C TYR A 720 19.86 -9.84 20.65
N GLY A 721 19.82 -10.75 21.63
CA GLY A 721 18.90 -10.72 22.76
C GLY A 721 17.53 -11.32 22.53
N VAL A 722 17.31 -12.06 21.45
CA VAL A 722 16.07 -12.82 21.27
C VAL A 722 15.98 -13.89 22.37
N PRO A 723 14.92 -13.93 23.19
CA PRO A 723 14.78 -14.93 24.24
C PRO A 723 14.79 -16.34 23.67
N ALA A 724 15.53 -17.25 24.30
CA ALA A 724 15.59 -18.64 23.83
C ALA A 724 14.20 -19.32 23.87
N GLU A 725 13.30 -18.90 24.77
CA GLU A 725 11.91 -19.36 24.82
C GLU A 725 11.11 -18.97 23.56
N ALA A 726 11.39 -17.81 22.96
CA ALA A 726 10.77 -17.39 21.70
C ALA A 726 11.29 -18.24 20.53
N LEU A 727 12.59 -18.55 20.52
CA LEU A 727 13.20 -19.45 19.53
C LEU A 727 12.68 -20.89 19.68
N VAL A 728 12.56 -21.39 20.92
CA VAL A 728 11.92 -22.68 21.21
C VAL A 728 10.48 -22.70 20.71
N LYS A 729 9.67 -21.67 21.01
CA LYS A 729 8.27 -21.59 20.55
C LYS A 729 8.15 -21.62 19.02
N THR A 730 9.13 -21.07 18.29
CA THR A 730 9.15 -21.07 16.82
C THR A 730 9.66 -22.40 16.23
N LEU A 731 10.66 -23.03 16.86
CA LEU A 731 11.35 -24.20 16.30
C LEU A 731 10.78 -25.55 16.76
N ARG A 732 10.13 -25.59 17.93
CA ARG A 732 9.56 -26.82 18.52
C ARG A 732 8.35 -27.30 17.72
N GLY A 733 8.30 -28.59 17.42
CA GLY A 733 7.24 -29.22 16.65
C GLY A 733 7.38 -29.11 15.14
N ILE A 734 8.39 -28.41 14.61
CA ILE A 734 8.70 -28.43 13.16
C ILE A 734 9.07 -29.87 12.77
N ASN A 735 8.28 -30.47 11.90
CA ASN A 735 8.49 -31.83 11.40
C ASN A 735 9.21 -31.80 10.05
N GLY A 736 10.34 -32.50 9.95
CA GLY A 736 11.17 -32.64 8.75
C GLY A 736 11.40 -34.11 8.37
N GLY A 737 10.51 -35.01 8.79
CA GLY A 737 10.57 -36.44 8.51
C GLY A 737 11.69 -37.21 9.23
N MET A 738 12.42 -36.57 10.14
CA MET A 738 13.54 -37.19 10.88
C MET A 738 13.15 -37.43 12.34
N PHE A 739 12.89 -38.68 12.70
CA PHE A 739 12.33 -39.02 14.01
C PHE A 739 13.38 -39.62 14.96
N GLY A 740 13.41 -39.12 16.19
CA GLY A 740 14.26 -39.67 17.24
C GLY A 740 13.88 -39.16 18.62
N THR A 741 14.72 -39.47 19.61
CA THR A 741 14.58 -38.96 20.96
C THR A 741 15.88 -38.32 21.44
N TYR A 742 15.75 -37.24 22.22
CA TYR A 742 16.84 -36.52 22.83
C TYR A 742 16.42 -36.08 24.25
N GLN A 743 17.22 -36.42 25.26
CA GLN A 743 16.88 -36.22 26.68
C GLN A 743 15.45 -36.67 27.06
N GLY A 744 15.02 -37.82 26.51
CA GLY A 744 13.67 -38.38 26.70
C GLY A 744 12.53 -37.69 25.93
N ARG A 745 12.80 -36.58 25.24
CA ARG A 745 11.81 -35.84 24.42
C ARG A 745 11.86 -36.30 22.97
N MET A 746 10.72 -36.34 22.31
CA MET A 746 10.63 -36.63 20.86
C MET A 746 11.15 -35.44 20.05
N VAL A 747 11.87 -35.75 18.97
CA VAL A 747 12.45 -34.82 18.01
C VAL A 747 12.05 -35.25 16.58
N ALA A 748 11.50 -34.32 15.80
CA ALA A 748 10.99 -34.55 14.44
C ALA A 748 11.78 -33.84 13.31
N SER A 749 12.76 -32.98 13.65
CA SER A 749 13.62 -32.29 12.67
C SER A 749 14.91 -31.74 13.31
N LYS A 750 15.77 -31.12 12.47
CA LYS A 750 16.95 -30.34 12.90
C LYS A 750 16.57 -29.11 13.73
N ALA A 751 15.47 -28.42 13.37
CA ALA A 751 14.96 -27.27 14.11
C ALA A 751 14.40 -27.69 15.47
N ASP A 752 13.61 -28.76 15.47
CA ASP A 752 13.03 -29.33 16.69
C ASP A 752 14.12 -29.89 17.64
N LEU A 753 15.25 -30.37 17.09
CA LEU A 753 16.43 -30.75 17.86
C LEU A 753 17.08 -29.56 18.58
N LEU A 754 17.24 -28.42 17.89
CA LEU A 754 17.74 -27.18 18.49
C LEU A 754 16.80 -26.67 19.59
N ALA A 755 15.48 -26.77 19.38
CA ALA A 755 14.49 -26.43 20.39
C ALA A 755 14.66 -27.28 21.66
N VAL A 756 14.76 -28.61 21.54
CA VAL A 756 15.00 -29.49 22.70
C VAL A 756 16.34 -29.23 23.38
N ALA A 757 17.40 -28.87 22.63
CA ALA A 757 18.68 -28.50 23.21
C ALA A 757 18.61 -27.21 24.04
N LEU A 758 17.87 -26.20 23.56
CA LEU A 758 17.58 -24.97 24.30
C LEU A 758 16.65 -25.22 25.50
N GLU A 759 15.67 -26.12 25.39
CA GLU A 759 14.86 -26.55 26.55
C GLU A 759 15.71 -27.25 27.64
N THR A 760 16.82 -27.90 27.25
CA THR A 760 17.68 -28.68 28.16
C THR A 760 18.58 -27.81 29.04
N VAL A 761 18.93 -26.58 28.63
CA VAL A 761 19.71 -25.65 29.48
C VAL A 761 18.89 -25.00 30.61
N GLY A 762 17.57 -25.23 30.68
CA GLY A 762 16.72 -24.71 31.75
C GLY A 762 16.64 -23.17 31.73
N VAL A 763 16.21 -22.61 30.60
CA VAL A 763 16.18 -21.15 30.40
C VAL A 763 15.17 -20.49 31.36
N GLU A 764 15.69 -19.85 32.42
CA GLU A 764 14.97 -18.85 33.20
C GLU A 764 15.24 -17.44 32.67
N ASN A 765 14.51 -17.06 31.62
CA ASN A 765 14.04 -15.73 31.26
C ASN A 765 14.85 -14.50 31.73
N VAL A 766 15.69 -13.97 30.83
CA VAL A 766 16.42 -12.70 30.98
C VAL A 766 15.49 -11.49 31.06
N LEU A 767 14.36 -11.52 30.33
CA LEU A 767 13.37 -10.43 30.30
C LEU A 767 12.48 -10.36 31.55
N ASN A 768 12.59 -11.35 32.46
CA ASN A 768 11.94 -11.33 33.77
C ASN A 768 12.88 -10.95 34.93
N ARG A 769 14.14 -10.56 34.68
CA ARG A 769 14.96 -9.84 35.68
C ARG A 769 14.32 -8.47 35.98
N GLY A 770 13.38 -8.46 36.91
CA GLY A 770 12.66 -7.25 37.36
C GLY A 770 11.15 -7.44 37.54
N LYS A 771 10.53 -8.51 37.03
CA LYS A 771 9.09 -8.79 37.24
C LYS A 771 8.83 -9.61 38.50
N GLY A 772 9.28 -9.07 39.64
CA GLY A 772 8.74 -9.46 40.93
C GLY A 772 7.30 -8.97 41.11
N CYS A 773 6.71 -9.28 42.27
CA CYS A 773 5.46 -8.69 42.73
C CYS A 773 5.52 -7.15 42.62
N PRO A 774 4.48 -6.49 42.06
CA PRO A 774 4.47 -5.03 41.89
C PRO A 774 4.72 -4.26 43.19
N ASP A 775 4.28 -4.80 44.33
CA ASP A 775 4.30 -4.11 45.61
C ASP A 775 5.63 -4.27 46.37
N CYS A 776 6.35 -5.39 46.17
CA CYS A 776 7.53 -5.71 46.99
C CYS A 776 8.72 -6.35 46.25
N GLY A 777 8.60 -6.63 44.95
CA GLY A 777 9.67 -7.22 44.13
C GLY A 777 9.99 -8.69 44.42
N ALA A 778 9.33 -9.35 45.38
CA ALA A 778 9.49 -10.78 45.64
C ALA A 778 8.87 -11.64 44.52
N PRO A 779 9.32 -12.89 44.30
CA PRO A 779 8.76 -13.76 43.25
C PRO A 779 7.24 -13.93 43.36
N LEU A 780 6.56 -13.97 42.21
CA LEU A 780 5.15 -14.33 42.11
C LEU A 780 5.00 -15.82 41.81
N ARG A 781 4.05 -16.46 42.45
CA ARG A 781 3.72 -17.89 42.31
C ARG A 781 2.31 -18.00 41.73
N PHE A 782 2.14 -18.81 40.68
CA PHE A 782 0.87 -18.91 39.97
C PHE A 782 0.09 -20.14 40.45
N GLU A 783 -1.01 -19.92 41.18
CA GLU A 783 -1.83 -20.97 41.77
C GLU A 783 -3.32 -20.58 41.68
N GLU A 784 -4.19 -21.55 41.41
CA GLU A 784 -5.66 -21.38 41.33
C GLU A 784 -6.14 -20.30 40.33
N GLY A 785 -5.38 -20.09 39.23
CA GLY A 785 -5.70 -19.07 38.23
C GLY A 785 -5.22 -17.65 38.59
N CYS A 786 -4.44 -17.49 39.66
CA CYS A 786 -3.97 -16.19 40.12
C CYS A 786 -2.46 -16.16 40.37
N ALA A 787 -1.81 -15.05 39.98
CA ALA A 787 -0.45 -14.72 40.39
C ALA A 787 -0.48 -14.17 41.83
N LYS A 788 0.02 -14.95 42.79
CA LYS A 788 0.05 -14.62 44.23
C LYS A 788 1.48 -14.34 44.70
N CYS A 789 1.65 -13.41 45.65
CA CYS A 789 2.93 -13.15 46.32
C CYS A 789 2.88 -13.57 47.79
N GLU A 790 3.63 -14.60 48.16
CA GLU A 790 3.69 -15.10 49.55
C GLU A 790 4.36 -14.09 50.52
N ALA A 791 5.14 -13.12 50.02
CA ALA A 791 5.87 -12.15 50.85
C ALA A 791 5.04 -10.93 51.28
N CYS A 792 3.99 -10.55 50.54
CA CYS A 792 3.17 -9.37 50.84
C CYS A 792 1.65 -9.56 50.66
N GLY A 793 1.21 -10.69 50.10
CA GLY A 793 -0.21 -11.00 49.89
C GLY A 793 -0.82 -10.47 48.57
N TYR A 794 -0.06 -9.76 47.72
CA TYR A 794 -0.52 -9.36 46.38
C TYR A 794 -1.08 -10.55 45.62
N SER A 795 -2.26 -10.39 44.99
CA SER A 795 -2.89 -11.40 44.15
C SER A 795 -3.55 -10.75 42.93
N LYS A 796 -3.32 -11.32 41.74
CA LYS A 796 -4.04 -10.95 40.52
C LYS A 796 -4.43 -12.19 39.73
N CYS A 797 -5.73 -12.41 39.58
CA CYS A 797 -6.31 -13.46 38.75
C CYS A 797 -6.47 -12.98 37.30
N GLY A 798 -6.48 -13.90 36.34
CA GLY A 798 -6.62 -13.63 34.91
C GLY A 798 -7.33 -14.76 34.18
#